data_AF-W4DXL8-F1
#
_entry.id   AF-W4DXL8-F1
#
_cell.length_a   1.000
_cell.length_b   1.000
_cell.length_c   1.000
_cell.angle_alpha   90.00
_cell.angle_beta   90.00
_cell.angle_gamma   90.00
#
_symmetry.space_group_name_H-M   'P 1'
#
loop_
_entity.id
_entity.type
_entity.pdbx_description
1 polymer ?
#
loop_
_entity_poly.entity_id
_entity_poly.type
_entity_poly.pdbx_seq_one_letter_code
_entity_poly.pdbx_strand_id
1 'polypeptide(L)'
;MFISNESGSKTYSLVGKRYAAANNTPLTPDDYRDLVKRRAVSILHITPDEQEWQGNEELRRETEQLIMEKIHRDSNLLPIDFLSKGVERAKAVCRIVTPAGLGTGFLIGRGLVMTNHHVLASVEEATGSQVEFGYEENGKIVKLALKPEEFFITSPFEELDFSIVACETAGIEDVIPVKLMRSPTTITRGEYVNIIQHPKGRQKEIALQDNTVSYVYEKVIHYTTDTEPGSSGAAVFNNQWQLVALHHAGWYTDNDQQQAVNEGIRISAIVAKLVALAQTGDSAALQLTQKLEGTSPYLGFYDVEGLVDNRRELAEIEIPSFKGDKRFADIGFWNIENFNNSVSEQRIKDVAHLVADMSMDTLGLVEVERGALDRLRQELKNRGAAMDYVYLDADGGQDLAVLYDTTTANVELRTDINLKYGRLLRSEINGKTAFPREPLFAKCTVREEGQNVEFLKIVVHLKAMRDAVSTERRTLAAQTLSVIIEDLKRTEEFKELPILLGGDLNDDAGSVSLSPVMNMPSVLTLTLDDAQAGHISYIGDHKSLIDHIIITKDTRAGVISFDGKQDDAGIVRFDKSMPDYASRISDHVPIVLRIIYKDSSTEQDNLRIPSVPSVVWAQGNTMEHALLKLQLNRFRLEEERGYYDAEKDKFDIVNYYRSVDLQSGGGQVFRQLHQLMLETHNSIFSYPASRTQLYAGVDIREDGSLHSLYSGEKLDAEELIREDHRTERLRKEFMESLALHGQEEEEGFQELIDEKFGFNVEHVVPQSWFSKSSPMRGDLHHLFICEKECNSYRSNIPYYDFADYNPEAYRETVRNACGKRGGMIRFEPESGKGEAARAVLYFLVRYPGKIERQNERIDIKLLLGWHKEHPVSLHEKHRNQLIFELQGNRNPFIDLPEIADQIEF
;
A
#
# COMPACT_ATOMS: atom_id res chain seq x y z
N MET A 1 44.81 -10.19 -51.34
CA MET A 1 45.94 -9.34 -51.78
C MET A 1 45.88 -8.08 -50.94
N PHE A 2 46.88 -7.90 -50.07
CA PHE A 2 47.40 -6.69 -49.39
C PHE A 2 46.60 -5.35 -49.29
N ILE A 3 46.53 -4.85 -48.04
CA ILE A 3 46.93 -3.51 -47.52
C ILE A 3 45.87 -2.40 -47.20
N SER A 4 45.80 -2.13 -45.89
CA SER A 4 45.71 -0.89 -45.07
C SER A 4 44.58 0.15 -45.14
N ASN A 5 44.08 0.46 -43.93
CA ASN A 5 43.69 1.75 -43.31
C ASN A 5 43.30 2.94 -44.20
N GLU A 6 42.06 3.45 -44.05
CA GLU A 6 41.73 4.64 -43.25
C GLU A 6 40.23 5.02 -43.39
N SER A 7 39.68 5.55 -42.29
CA SER A 7 38.49 6.42 -42.19
C SER A 7 37.14 5.93 -42.75
N GLY A 8 36.34 5.31 -41.89
CA GLY A 8 34.88 5.20 -42.07
C GLY A 8 34.15 6.09 -41.07
N SER A 9 33.55 7.18 -41.55
CA SER A 9 32.66 8.05 -40.78
C SER A 9 31.38 7.30 -40.40
N LYS A 10 31.10 7.17 -39.11
CA LYS A 10 29.75 6.95 -38.60
C LYS A 10 29.24 8.24 -37.98
N THR A 11 28.12 8.73 -38.48
CA THR A 11 27.36 9.86 -37.96
C THR A 11 26.82 9.52 -36.57
N TYR A 12 27.36 10.18 -35.55
CA TYR A 12 26.85 10.13 -34.18
C TYR A 12 26.06 11.41 -33.88
N SER A 13 24.90 11.23 -33.24
CA SER A 13 24.01 12.29 -32.74
C SER A 13 24.75 13.29 -31.82
N LEU A 14 24.41 14.56 -32.02
CA LEU A 14 25.15 15.77 -31.64
C LEU A 14 25.13 16.17 -30.15
N VAL A 15 24.71 15.30 -29.22
CA VAL A 15 24.47 15.72 -27.82
C VAL A 15 25.62 15.35 -26.86
N GLY A 16 26.46 14.37 -27.21
CA GLY A 16 27.44 13.80 -26.27
C GLY A 16 28.80 14.51 -26.13
N LYS A 17 29.14 15.52 -26.95
CA LYS A 17 30.52 16.06 -27.00
C LYS A 17 30.75 17.43 -26.33
N ARG A 18 29.75 18.03 -25.70
CA ARG A 18 29.89 19.38 -25.11
C ARG A 18 30.23 19.43 -23.62
N TYR A 19 30.26 18.30 -22.91
CA TYR A 19 30.46 18.29 -21.46
C TYR A 19 31.76 17.64 -20.95
N ALA A 20 32.64 17.19 -21.85
CA ALA A 20 33.82 16.40 -21.45
C ALA A 20 35.15 17.18 -21.38
N ALA A 21 35.18 18.52 -21.51
CA ALA A 21 36.40 19.30 -21.27
C ALA A 21 36.05 20.77 -20.94
N ALA A 22 36.73 21.35 -19.94
CA ALA A 22 36.59 22.71 -19.34
C ALA A 22 35.60 22.75 -18.15
N ASN A 23 35.89 23.19 -16.91
CA ASN A 23 36.86 24.15 -16.40
C ASN A 23 37.14 23.93 -14.89
N ASN A 24 38.41 23.83 -14.50
CA ASN A 24 38.89 24.07 -13.14
C ASN A 24 39.34 25.54 -12.99
N THR A 25 38.48 26.47 -13.41
CA THR A 25 38.72 27.92 -13.32
C THR A 25 37.57 28.51 -12.51
N PRO A 26 37.83 29.30 -11.46
CA PRO A 26 36.76 29.97 -10.71
C PRO A 26 35.92 30.79 -11.69
N LEU A 27 34.59 30.63 -11.61
CA LEU A 27 33.65 31.38 -12.44
C LEU A 27 33.91 32.88 -12.28
N THR A 28 33.89 33.61 -13.39
CA THR A 28 33.94 35.07 -13.31
C THR A 28 32.66 35.56 -12.62
N PRO A 29 32.67 36.76 -11.99
CA PRO A 29 31.49 37.28 -11.31
C PRO A 29 30.25 37.35 -12.21
N ASP A 30 30.40 37.46 -13.52
CA ASP A 30 29.26 37.55 -14.44
C ASP A 30 28.75 36.15 -14.84
N ASP A 31 29.64 35.17 -14.99
CA ASP A 31 29.24 33.77 -15.24
C ASP A 31 28.56 33.14 -14.00
N TYR A 32 28.98 33.51 -12.79
CA TYR A 32 28.31 33.09 -11.56
C TYR A 32 26.89 33.66 -11.45
N ARG A 33 26.70 34.95 -11.80
CA ARG A 33 25.38 35.58 -11.81
C ARG A 33 24.43 34.91 -12.81
N ASP A 34 24.96 34.51 -13.96
CA ASP A 34 24.17 33.88 -15.01
C ASP A 34 23.77 32.44 -14.63
N LEU A 35 24.63 31.72 -13.90
CA LEU A 35 24.33 30.41 -13.32
C LEU A 35 23.22 30.49 -12.24
N VAL A 36 23.31 31.48 -11.34
CA VAL A 36 22.30 31.72 -10.30
C VAL A 36 20.96 32.08 -10.93
N LYS A 37 20.94 32.94 -11.96
CA LYS A 37 19.73 33.27 -12.73
C LYS A 37 19.06 32.03 -13.34
N ARG A 38 19.83 31.18 -14.02
CA ARG A 38 19.28 29.97 -14.65
C ARG A 38 18.75 28.96 -13.62
N ARG A 39 19.36 28.89 -12.43
CA ARG A 39 18.84 28.07 -11.31
C ARG A 39 17.63 28.69 -10.62
N ALA A 40 17.50 30.02 -10.60
CA ALA A 40 16.31 30.74 -10.13
C ALA A 40 15.06 30.30 -10.92
N VAL A 41 15.21 30.29 -12.24
CA VAL A 41 14.17 29.89 -13.18
C VAL A 41 13.82 28.40 -13.02
N SER A 42 14.79 27.54 -12.71
CA SER A 42 14.54 26.09 -12.62
C SER A 42 14.08 25.59 -11.25
N ILE A 43 14.51 26.23 -10.15
CA ILE A 43 14.23 25.77 -8.77
C ILE A 43 13.06 26.56 -8.17
N LEU A 44 13.10 27.89 -8.25
CA LEU A 44 12.05 28.75 -7.71
C LEU A 44 10.94 29.08 -8.71
N HIS A 45 11.11 28.71 -9.99
CA HIS A 45 10.16 28.97 -11.07
C HIS A 45 9.84 30.47 -11.26
N ILE A 46 10.80 31.35 -10.95
CA ILE A 46 10.71 32.80 -11.18
C ILE A 46 11.59 33.16 -12.38
N THR A 47 11.06 33.90 -13.36
CA THR A 47 11.82 34.50 -14.47
C THR A 47 11.96 35.99 -14.23
N PRO A 48 13.06 36.49 -13.65
CA PRO A 48 13.19 37.92 -13.35
C PRO A 48 13.52 38.69 -14.63
N ASP A 49 12.88 39.85 -14.81
CA ASP A 49 13.23 40.80 -15.88
C ASP A 49 14.69 41.28 -15.73
N GLU A 50 15.38 41.43 -16.86
CA GLU A 50 16.81 41.68 -16.89
C GLU A 50 17.20 43.04 -16.30
N GLN A 51 16.33 44.04 -16.48
CA GLN A 51 16.49 45.38 -15.93
C GLN A 51 16.21 45.42 -14.41
N GLU A 52 15.25 44.65 -13.94
CA GLU A 52 14.83 44.59 -12.54
C GLU A 52 15.85 43.85 -11.66
N TRP A 53 16.44 42.76 -12.19
CA TRP A 53 17.50 41.98 -11.54
C TRP A 53 18.83 42.72 -11.37
N GLN A 54 19.15 43.63 -12.30
CA GLN A 54 20.38 44.43 -12.24
C GLN A 54 20.24 45.62 -11.27
N GLY A 55 19.01 46.10 -11.03
CA GLY A 55 18.73 47.29 -10.21
C GLY A 55 18.30 47.02 -8.77
N ASN A 56 17.92 45.78 -8.41
CA ASN A 56 17.36 45.45 -7.09
C ASN A 56 18.26 44.47 -6.31
N GLU A 57 19.13 45.03 -5.46
CA GLU A 57 20.14 44.30 -4.68
C GLU A 57 19.53 43.44 -3.56
N GLU A 58 18.31 43.76 -3.11
CA GLU A 58 17.58 43.06 -2.04
C GLU A 58 16.88 41.81 -2.58
N LEU A 59 16.17 41.92 -3.71
CA LEU A 59 15.60 40.79 -4.45
C LEU A 59 16.68 39.79 -4.85
N ARG A 60 17.87 40.29 -5.23
CA ARG A 60 19.01 39.45 -5.57
C ARG A 60 19.51 38.64 -4.38
N ARG A 61 19.62 39.27 -3.20
CA ARG A 61 20.02 38.60 -1.95
C ARG A 61 19.00 37.58 -1.46
N GLU A 62 17.71 37.89 -1.54
CA GLU A 62 16.63 36.97 -1.17
C GLU A 62 16.53 35.78 -2.13
N THR A 63 16.65 36.03 -3.42
CA THR A 63 16.66 34.98 -4.46
C THR A 63 17.92 34.12 -4.34
N GLU A 64 19.08 34.74 -4.08
CA GLU A 64 20.30 34.02 -3.72
C GLU A 64 20.18 33.23 -2.42
N GLN A 65 19.32 33.59 -1.45
CA GLN A 65 19.06 32.76 -0.26
C GLN A 65 18.09 31.60 -0.54
N LEU A 66 17.10 31.79 -1.43
CA LEU A 66 16.03 30.82 -1.73
C LEU A 66 16.45 29.72 -2.74
N ILE A 67 17.34 30.00 -3.70
CA ILE A 67 17.80 29.02 -4.72
C ILE A 67 18.83 28.02 -4.17
N MET A 68 19.39 28.32 -3.00
CA MET A 68 20.54 27.57 -2.51
C MET A 68 20.22 26.11 -2.20
N GLU A 69 18.98 25.82 -1.79
CA GLU A 69 18.59 24.50 -1.28
C GLU A 69 17.63 23.79 -2.26
N LYS A 70 17.90 22.51 -2.54
CA LYS A 70 17.15 21.66 -3.49
C LYS A 70 17.04 20.24 -2.94
N ILE A 71 15.98 19.52 -3.30
CA ILE A 71 15.87 18.06 -3.10
C ILE A 71 15.94 17.38 -4.48
N HIS A 72 16.71 16.30 -4.61
CA HIS A 72 16.95 15.61 -5.89
C HIS A 72 16.23 14.26 -5.96
N ARG A 73 15.19 14.16 -6.79
CA ARG A 73 14.30 12.99 -6.97
C ARG A 73 13.49 12.64 -5.70
N ASP A 74 14.16 12.18 -4.64
CA ASP A 74 13.60 11.88 -3.32
C ASP A 74 14.33 12.71 -2.24
N SER A 75 13.66 12.98 -1.11
CA SER A 75 14.24 13.75 0.00
C SER A 75 15.27 12.96 0.78
N ASN A 76 16.55 13.24 0.54
CA ASN A 76 17.66 12.81 1.39
C ASN A 76 17.89 13.73 2.60
N LEU A 77 16.95 14.66 2.90
CA LEU A 77 17.05 15.51 4.08
C LEU A 77 16.82 14.66 5.34
N LEU A 78 17.90 14.40 6.06
CA LEU A 78 17.88 13.78 7.36
C LEU A 78 18.13 14.86 8.43
N PRO A 79 17.47 14.77 9.60
CA PRO A 79 17.71 15.72 10.67
C PRO A 79 19.19 15.67 11.09
N ILE A 80 19.78 16.79 11.53
CA ILE A 80 21.22 16.86 11.83
C ILE A 80 21.67 15.85 12.90
N ASP A 81 20.76 15.48 13.81
CA ASP A 81 20.99 14.46 14.83
C ASP A 81 21.16 13.04 14.26
N PHE A 82 20.78 12.82 12.98
CA PHE A 82 21.09 11.59 12.24
C PHE A 82 22.60 11.30 12.27
N LEU A 83 23.45 12.31 12.01
CA LEU A 83 24.90 12.11 12.05
C LEU A 83 25.39 11.83 13.47
N SER A 84 24.85 12.55 14.47
CA SER A 84 25.22 12.33 15.87
C SER A 84 24.88 10.91 16.33
N LYS A 85 23.70 10.40 15.98
CA LYS A 85 23.27 9.01 16.23
C LYS A 85 24.15 8.02 15.48
N GLY A 86 24.51 8.31 14.23
CA GLY A 86 25.43 7.50 13.43
C GLY A 86 26.82 7.39 14.04
N VAL A 87 27.38 8.50 14.53
CA VAL A 87 28.67 8.52 15.25
C VAL A 87 28.59 7.69 16.54
N GLU A 88 27.51 7.80 17.30
CA GLU A 88 27.32 6.97 18.48
C GLU A 88 27.23 5.48 18.12
N ARG A 89 26.55 5.10 17.03
CA ARG A 89 26.53 3.71 16.53
C ARG A 89 27.89 3.25 16.02
N ALA A 90 28.66 4.14 15.37
CA ALA A 90 29.98 3.83 14.84
C ALA A 90 31.00 3.44 15.91
N LYS A 91 30.83 3.89 17.18
CA LYS A 91 31.69 3.47 18.29
C LYS A 91 31.62 1.97 18.57
N ALA A 92 30.48 1.34 18.27
CA ALA A 92 30.28 -0.09 18.43
C ALA A 92 30.85 -0.93 17.28
N VAL A 93 31.22 -0.31 16.15
CA VAL A 93 31.78 -1.01 14.99
C VAL A 93 33.31 -1.11 15.12
N CYS A 94 33.85 -2.30 14.86
CA CYS A 94 35.26 -2.62 14.99
C CYS A 94 35.81 -3.32 13.74
N ARG A 95 37.13 -3.22 13.56
CA ARG A 95 37.86 -4.00 12.57
C ARG A 95 38.24 -5.35 13.14
N ILE A 96 37.96 -6.43 12.42
CA ILE A 96 38.41 -7.78 12.78
C ILE A 96 39.70 -8.07 12.02
N VAL A 97 40.73 -8.49 12.76
CA VAL A 97 42.04 -8.86 12.23
C VAL A 97 42.25 -10.33 12.52
N THR A 98 42.24 -11.15 11.47
CA THR A 98 42.48 -12.60 11.56
C THR A 98 43.78 -12.98 10.86
N PRO A 99 44.32 -14.19 11.09
CA PRO A 99 45.46 -14.69 10.33
C PRO A 99 45.17 -14.85 8.83
N ALA A 100 43.90 -15.07 8.45
CA ALA A 100 43.45 -15.35 7.09
C ALA A 100 43.02 -14.10 6.32
N GLY A 101 42.65 -13.01 7.01
CA GLY A 101 42.17 -11.80 6.37
C GLY A 101 41.74 -10.70 7.33
N LEU A 102 41.06 -9.71 6.77
CA LEU A 102 40.50 -8.57 7.49
C LEU A 102 38.99 -8.55 7.24
N GLY A 103 38.22 -8.17 8.26
CA GLY A 103 36.77 -8.04 8.17
C GLY A 103 36.24 -6.91 9.06
N THR A 104 34.92 -6.74 9.02
CA THR A 104 34.20 -5.83 9.89
C THR A 104 33.41 -6.62 10.92
N GLY A 105 33.25 -6.08 12.12
CA GLY A 105 32.30 -6.59 13.10
C GLY A 105 31.75 -5.47 13.96
N PHE A 106 30.82 -5.80 14.86
CA PHE A 106 30.26 -4.82 15.77
C PHE A 106 29.83 -5.44 17.10
N LEU A 107 29.85 -4.62 18.14
CA LEU A 107 29.49 -4.98 19.50
C LEU A 107 27.97 -5.09 19.64
N ILE A 108 27.45 -6.27 19.98
CA ILE A 108 26.01 -6.53 20.15
C ILE A 108 25.57 -6.63 21.62
N GLY A 109 26.53 -6.81 22.52
CA GLY A 109 26.33 -6.89 23.95
C GLY A 109 27.65 -6.62 24.69
N ARG A 110 27.64 -6.62 26.02
CA ARG A 110 28.87 -6.42 26.80
C ARG A 110 29.88 -7.53 26.48
N GLY A 111 30.94 -7.17 25.75
CA GLY A 111 32.00 -8.09 25.35
C GLY A 111 31.60 -9.13 24.31
N LEU A 112 30.55 -8.89 23.51
CA LEU A 112 30.12 -9.80 22.44
C LEU A 112 30.16 -9.10 21.08
N VAL A 113 30.92 -9.65 20.14
CA VAL A 113 31.09 -9.11 18.78
C VAL A 113 30.42 -10.03 17.77
N MET A 114 29.68 -9.45 16.82
CA MET A 114 29.08 -10.13 15.68
C MET A 114 29.84 -9.80 14.38
N THR A 115 29.99 -10.80 13.51
CA THR A 115 30.56 -10.70 12.14
C THR A 115 30.04 -11.86 11.27
N ASN A 116 30.56 -12.06 10.05
CA ASN A 116 30.24 -13.22 9.23
C ASN A 116 30.99 -14.49 9.65
N HIS A 117 30.43 -15.66 9.32
CA HIS A 117 31.12 -16.93 9.50
C HIS A 117 32.36 -17.03 8.63
N HIS A 118 32.31 -16.58 7.37
CA HIS A 118 33.49 -16.61 6.52
C HIS A 118 34.61 -15.63 6.95
N VAL A 119 34.34 -14.73 7.92
CA VAL A 119 35.35 -13.88 8.56
C VAL A 119 35.95 -14.57 9.80
N LEU A 120 35.13 -15.27 10.57
CA LEU A 120 35.54 -16.06 11.74
C LEU A 120 34.84 -17.42 11.71
N ALA A 121 35.46 -18.42 11.08
CA ALA A 121 34.79 -19.68 10.78
C ALA A 121 34.86 -20.69 11.94
N SER A 122 35.86 -20.57 12.81
CA SER A 122 36.07 -21.51 13.91
C SER A 122 36.64 -20.88 15.18
N VAL A 123 36.58 -21.65 16.27
CA VAL A 123 37.19 -21.29 17.57
C VAL A 123 38.71 -21.10 17.43
N GLU A 124 39.38 -21.92 16.64
CA GLU A 124 40.82 -21.83 16.40
C GLU A 124 41.19 -20.53 15.69
N GLU A 125 40.43 -20.16 14.65
CA GLU A 125 40.62 -18.91 13.94
C GLU A 125 40.35 -17.70 14.85
N ALA A 126 39.27 -17.75 15.64
CA ALA A 126 38.94 -16.71 16.61
C ALA A 126 40.03 -16.54 17.68
N THR A 127 40.65 -17.63 18.15
CA THR A 127 41.71 -17.59 19.18
C THR A 127 42.95 -16.82 18.69
N GLY A 128 43.27 -16.93 17.41
CA GLY A 128 44.38 -16.21 16.77
C GLY A 128 44.04 -14.80 16.29
N SER A 129 42.82 -14.33 16.55
CA SER A 129 42.27 -13.11 15.98
C SER A 129 42.04 -12.03 17.05
N GLN A 130 41.98 -10.77 16.62
CA GLN A 130 41.73 -9.63 17.50
C GLN A 130 40.73 -8.67 16.87
N VAL A 131 40.09 -7.87 17.71
CA VAL A 131 39.22 -6.77 17.28
C VAL A 131 39.82 -5.42 17.65
N GLU A 132 39.68 -4.46 16.77
CA GLU A 132 40.21 -3.11 16.95
C GLU A 132 39.06 -2.09 16.90
N PHE A 133 38.69 -1.58 18.08
CA PHE A 133 37.74 -0.48 18.23
C PHE A 133 38.45 0.87 18.06
N GLY A 134 37.73 1.87 17.56
CA GLY A 134 38.30 3.22 17.36
C GLY A 134 39.39 3.28 16.27
N TYR A 135 39.45 2.29 15.37
CA TYR A 135 40.34 2.31 14.20
C TYR A 135 39.82 3.24 13.11
N GLU A 136 39.93 4.54 13.36
CA GLU A 136 39.47 5.62 12.50
C GLU A 136 40.47 6.79 12.53
N GLU A 137 40.27 7.79 11.67
CA GLU A 137 41.15 8.95 11.62
C GLU A 137 41.11 9.72 12.96
N ASN A 138 42.27 9.87 13.61
CA ASN A 138 42.42 10.46 14.95
C ASN A 138 41.73 9.69 16.10
N GLY A 139 41.24 8.47 15.85
CA GLY A 139 40.65 7.61 16.87
C GLY A 139 41.69 6.98 17.79
N LYS A 140 41.33 6.79 19.06
CA LYS A 140 42.14 5.98 19.98
C LYS A 140 41.85 4.51 19.72
N ILE A 141 42.84 3.81 19.17
CA ILE A 141 42.72 2.38 18.88
C ILE A 141 42.75 1.59 20.20
N VAL A 142 41.73 0.78 20.41
CA VAL A 142 41.64 -0.20 21.49
C VAL A 142 41.66 -1.59 20.86
N LYS A 143 42.73 -2.35 21.11
CA LYS A 143 42.90 -3.71 20.60
C LYS A 143 42.52 -4.70 21.68
N LEU A 144 41.64 -5.63 21.34
CA LEU A 144 41.08 -6.60 22.29
C LEU A 144 41.23 -8.00 21.69
N ALA A 145 41.72 -8.93 22.50
CA ALA A 145 41.74 -10.33 22.11
C ALA A 145 40.30 -10.89 22.07
N LEU A 146 40.02 -11.73 21.08
CA LEU A 146 38.82 -12.55 21.08
C LEU A 146 38.99 -13.73 22.05
N LYS A 147 37.87 -14.15 22.65
CA LYS A 147 37.79 -15.19 23.67
C LYS A 147 36.74 -16.24 23.30
N PRO A 148 36.96 -17.01 22.22
CA PRO A 148 35.99 -18.00 21.79
C PRO A 148 35.74 -19.11 22.82
N GLU A 149 36.68 -19.32 23.76
CA GLU A 149 36.52 -20.21 24.91
C GLU A 149 35.49 -19.72 25.94
N GLU A 150 35.26 -18.40 26.04
CA GLU A 150 34.22 -17.83 26.88
C GLU A 150 32.85 -17.85 26.18
N PHE A 151 32.82 -17.54 24.89
CA PHE A 151 31.60 -17.60 24.07
C PHE A 151 31.95 -17.65 22.57
N PHE A 152 31.41 -18.62 21.85
CA PHE A 152 31.48 -18.68 20.39
C PHE A 152 30.25 -19.41 19.83
N ILE A 153 29.60 -18.81 18.85
CA ILE A 153 28.50 -19.41 18.09
C ILE A 153 28.61 -18.95 16.64
N THR A 154 28.38 -19.85 15.69
CA THR A 154 28.57 -19.57 14.27
C THR A 154 27.56 -20.33 13.41
N SER A 155 27.23 -19.81 12.23
CA SER A 155 26.36 -20.42 11.23
C SER A 155 27.03 -20.32 9.86
N PRO A 156 27.21 -21.44 9.13
CA PRO A 156 27.99 -21.48 7.90
C PRO A 156 27.35 -20.69 6.75
N PHE A 157 28.13 -20.53 5.68
CA PHE A 157 27.76 -19.72 4.51
C PHE A 157 26.43 -20.18 3.86
N GLU A 158 26.18 -21.49 3.82
CA GLU A 158 24.98 -22.09 3.24
C GLU A 158 23.70 -21.87 4.06
N GLU A 159 23.82 -21.30 5.26
CA GLU A 159 22.69 -21.01 6.15
C GLU A 159 22.45 -19.51 6.30
N LEU A 160 23.21 -18.85 7.19
CA LEU A 160 23.04 -17.44 7.55
C LEU A 160 24.38 -16.75 7.82
N ASP A 161 25.52 -17.36 7.48
CA ASP A 161 26.86 -16.76 7.44
C ASP A 161 27.14 -15.73 8.54
N PHE A 162 27.03 -16.10 9.81
CA PHE A 162 27.33 -15.22 10.94
C PHE A 162 28.15 -15.92 12.02
N SER A 163 28.91 -15.13 12.78
CA SER A 163 29.66 -15.55 13.96
C SER A 163 29.48 -14.53 15.07
N ILE A 164 29.25 -15.00 16.29
CA ILE A 164 29.25 -14.20 17.51
C ILE A 164 30.29 -14.78 18.46
N VAL A 165 31.17 -13.91 18.95
CA VAL A 165 32.32 -14.30 19.76
C VAL A 165 32.50 -13.34 20.94
N ALA A 166 32.92 -13.85 22.09
CA ALA A 166 33.31 -13.02 23.21
C ALA A 166 34.63 -12.29 22.95
N CYS A 167 34.81 -11.13 23.56
CA CYS A 167 36.07 -10.38 23.53
C CYS A 167 36.40 -9.79 24.91
N GLU A 168 37.67 -9.41 25.09
CA GLU A 168 38.05 -8.56 26.21
C GLU A 168 37.23 -7.27 26.23
N THR A 169 36.95 -6.74 27.42
CA THR A 169 36.09 -5.55 27.60
C THR A 169 36.86 -4.32 28.08
N ALA A 170 38.13 -4.49 28.46
CA ALA A 170 38.95 -3.44 29.02
C ALA A 170 39.24 -2.34 27.99
N GLY A 171 38.69 -1.14 28.19
CA GLY A 171 38.82 0.00 27.29
C GLY A 171 37.64 0.23 26.34
N ILE A 172 36.56 -0.56 26.43
CA ILE A 172 35.29 -0.35 25.70
C ILE A 172 34.05 -0.32 26.61
N GLU A 173 34.25 -0.11 27.91
CA GLU A 173 33.19 -0.16 28.93
C GLU A 173 32.08 0.88 28.68
N ASP A 174 32.45 2.03 28.09
CA ASP A 174 31.55 3.13 27.75
C ASP A 174 30.93 3.01 26.34
N VAL A 175 31.30 1.99 25.57
CA VAL A 175 30.76 1.78 24.22
C VAL A 175 29.35 1.18 24.32
N ILE A 176 28.36 1.87 23.76
CA ILE A 176 26.96 1.41 23.73
C ILE A 176 26.82 0.34 22.64
N PRO A 177 26.47 -0.92 22.97
CA PRO A 177 26.31 -1.97 21.98
C PRO A 177 25.11 -1.73 21.04
N VAL A 178 25.21 -2.26 19.82
CA VAL A 178 24.08 -2.38 18.89
C VAL A 178 23.23 -3.56 19.32
N LYS A 179 22.21 -3.27 20.13
CA LYS A 179 21.36 -4.32 20.72
C LYS A 179 20.65 -5.15 19.64
N LEU A 180 20.71 -6.46 19.80
CA LEU A 180 19.81 -7.36 19.10
C LEU A 180 18.45 -7.36 19.80
N MET A 181 17.38 -7.21 19.04
CA MET A 181 16.00 -7.22 19.54
C MET A 181 15.37 -8.58 19.28
N ARG A 182 14.49 -9.04 20.17
CA ARG A 182 13.77 -10.32 19.97
C ARG A 182 12.77 -10.26 18.79
N SER A 183 12.27 -9.06 18.49
CA SER A 183 11.53 -8.73 17.26
C SER A 183 12.27 -7.63 16.51
N PRO A 184 13.17 -7.98 15.57
CA PRO A 184 13.93 -7.00 14.81
C PRO A 184 13.03 -6.20 13.85
N THR A 185 13.38 -4.93 13.63
CA THR A 185 12.67 -4.05 12.70
C THR A 185 12.69 -4.61 11.28
N THR A 186 11.54 -4.57 10.60
CA THR A 186 11.41 -4.97 9.19
C THR A 186 11.79 -3.82 8.26
N ILE A 187 12.42 -4.14 7.13
CA ILE A 187 12.76 -3.19 6.06
C ILE A 187 12.05 -3.60 4.77
N THR A 188 11.67 -2.63 3.95
CA THR A 188 10.89 -2.83 2.72
C THR A 188 11.63 -2.34 1.48
N ARG A 189 11.20 -2.79 0.30
CA ARG A 189 11.79 -2.39 -0.99
C ARG A 189 11.62 -0.89 -1.21
N GLY A 190 12.72 -0.22 -1.59
CA GLY A 190 12.77 1.23 -1.82
C GLY A 190 13.26 2.05 -0.62
N GLU A 191 13.41 1.45 0.58
CA GLU A 191 13.99 2.14 1.73
C GLU A 191 15.52 2.23 1.64
N TYR A 192 16.12 3.16 2.40
CA TYR A 192 17.57 3.38 2.43
C TYR A 192 18.24 2.68 3.62
N VAL A 193 19.44 2.16 3.39
CA VAL A 193 20.27 1.50 4.40
C VAL A 193 21.65 2.14 4.56
N ASN A 194 22.13 2.30 5.78
CA ASN A 194 23.42 2.91 6.09
C ASN A 194 24.38 1.84 6.59
N ILE A 195 25.57 1.75 6.01
CA ILE A 195 26.57 0.73 6.36
C ILE A 195 27.83 1.40 6.92
N ILE A 196 28.28 0.93 8.09
CA ILE A 196 29.52 1.36 8.73
C ILE A 196 30.49 0.17 8.69
N GLN A 197 31.66 0.37 8.10
CA GLN A 197 32.51 -0.73 7.63
C GLN A 197 34.00 -0.40 7.65
N HIS A 198 34.83 -1.43 7.46
CA HIS A 198 36.28 -1.33 7.23
C HIS A 198 36.66 -1.87 5.85
N PRO A 199 36.38 -1.15 4.75
CA PRO A 199 36.65 -1.62 3.39
C PRO A 199 38.15 -1.84 3.18
N LYS A 200 38.54 -3.01 2.64
CA LYS A 200 39.93 -3.50 2.54
C LYS A 200 40.68 -3.50 3.88
N GLY A 201 39.95 -3.52 4.99
CA GLY A 201 40.48 -3.37 6.33
C GLY A 201 41.09 -1.99 6.60
N ARG A 202 40.73 -0.95 5.85
CA ARG A 202 41.18 0.43 6.11
C ARG A 202 40.54 1.00 7.37
N GLN A 203 40.83 2.27 7.65
CA GLN A 203 40.15 3.02 8.70
C GLN A 203 38.64 2.98 8.47
N LYS A 204 37.86 3.10 9.55
CA LYS A 204 36.40 2.99 9.50
C LYS A 204 35.82 4.02 8.54
N GLU A 205 34.98 3.54 7.63
CA GLU A 205 34.31 4.32 6.59
C GLU A 205 32.79 4.06 6.68
N ILE A 206 31.99 4.99 6.20
CA ILE A 206 30.51 4.91 6.21
C ILE A 206 29.98 5.21 4.81
N ALA A 207 29.03 4.41 4.32
CA ALA A 207 28.28 4.73 3.11
C ALA A 207 26.84 5.16 3.48
N LEU A 208 26.49 6.37 3.03
CA LEU A 208 25.21 7.07 3.30
C LEU A 208 24.43 7.42 2.02
N GLN A 209 24.96 7.08 0.86
CA GLN A 209 24.44 7.45 -0.45
C GLN A 209 24.40 6.24 -1.37
N ASP A 210 23.53 6.28 -2.38
CA ASP A 210 23.30 5.19 -3.33
C ASP A 210 23.02 3.85 -2.65
N ASN A 211 22.19 3.91 -1.60
CA ASN A 211 22.07 2.89 -0.58
C ASN A 211 20.65 2.29 -0.46
N THR A 212 19.96 2.09 -1.58
CA THR A 212 18.54 1.73 -1.64
C THR A 212 18.34 0.21 -1.66
N VAL A 213 17.37 -0.28 -0.88
CA VAL A 213 16.94 -1.68 -0.87
C VAL A 213 16.19 -2.01 -2.16
N SER A 214 16.74 -2.91 -2.95
CA SER A 214 16.20 -3.34 -4.24
C SER A 214 15.23 -4.52 -4.12
N TYR A 215 15.48 -5.45 -3.19
CA TYR A 215 14.63 -6.63 -2.92
C TYR A 215 14.74 -7.08 -1.46
N VAL A 216 13.68 -7.70 -0.94
CA VAL A 216 13.62 -8.30 0.41
C VAL A 216 13.17 -9.74 0.27
N TYR A 217 14.04 -10.68 0.63
CA TYR A 217 13.77 -12.12 0.66
C TYR A 217 13.61 -12.61 2.10
N GLU A 218 13.28 -13.88 2.27
CA GLU A 218 13.08 -14.50 3.59
C GLU A 218 14.32 -14.34 4.50
N LYS A 219 15.51 -14.69 3.99
CA LYS A 219 16.76 -14.70 4.77
C LYS A 219 17.67 -13.49 4.52
N VAL A 220 17.53 -12.85 3.37
CA VAL A 220 18.46 -11.80 2.90
C VAL A 220 17.72 -10.58 2.34
N ILE A 221 18.39 -9.44 2.30
CA ILE A 221 17.98 -8.24 1.57
C ILE A 221 19.03 -7.91 0.50
N HIS A 222 18.57 -7.41 -0.65
CA HIS A 222 19.42 -6.85 -1.69
C HIS A 222 19.35 -5.32 -1.64
N TYR A 223 20.50 -4.66 -1.73
CA TYR A 223 20.58 -3.21 -1.72
C TYR A 223 21.77 -2.71 -2.53
N THR A 224 21.65 -1.53 -3.12
CA THR A 224 22.80 -0.82 -3.67
C THR A 224 23.59 -0.21 -2.51
N THR A 225 24.91 -0.11 -2.61
CA THR A 225 25.81 0.72 -1.76
C THR A 225 27.25 0.41 -2.16
N ASP A 226 28.22 1.24 -1.78
CA ASP A 226 29.63 0.93 -1.96
C ASP A 226 30.12 -0.06 -0.89
N THR A 227 30.68 -1.19 -1.30
CA THR A 227 31.42 -2.12 -0.45
C THR A 227 32.67 -2.61 -1.17
N GLU A 228 33.70 -2.96 -0.40
CA GLU A 228 34.91 -3.61 -0.91
C GLU A 228 35.26 -4.83 -0.03
N PRO A 229 36.09 -5.77 -0.50
CA PRO A 229 36.56 -6.89 0.32
C PRO A 229 37.05 -6.40 1.69
N GLY A 230 36.60 -7.01 2.78
CA GLY A 230 36.82 -6.53 4.17
C GLY A 230 35.61 -5.81 4.80
N SER A 231 34.60 -5.48 4.00
CA SER A 231 33.30 -4.97 4.48
C SER A 231 32.41 -6.05 5.08
N SER A 232 32.70 -7.33 4.78
CA SER A 232 32.01 -8.49 5.35
C SER A 232 31.92 -8.38 6.87
N GLY A 233 30.70 -8.53 7.39
CA GLY A 233 30.37 -8.50 8.80
C GLY A 233 29.97 -7.10 9.29
N ALA A 234 29.85 -6.14 8.38
CA ALA A 234 29.37 -4.80 8.70
C ALA A 234 27.89 -4.79 9.07
N ALA A 235 27.56 -3.91 10.03
CA ALA A 235 26.20 -3.62 10.43
C ALA A 235 25.50 -2.76 9.38
N VAL A 236 24.33 -3.21 8.94
CA VAL A 236 23.46 -2.49 8.01
C VAL A 236 22.28 -1.91 8.81
N PHE A 237 22.13 -0.60 8.77
CA PHE A 237 21.11 0.15 9.52
C PHE A 237 20.07 0.77 8.60
N ASN A 238 18.84 0.99 9.06
CA ASN A 238 17.91 1.89 8.36
C ASN A 238 18.20 3.38 8.68
N ASN A 239 17.41 4.31 8.14
CA ASN A 239 17.56 5.76 8.41
C ASN A 239 17.26 6.17 9.86
N GLN A 240 16.72 5.27 10.69
CA GLN A 240 16.52 5.44 12.12
C GLN A 240 17.67 4.85 12.96
N TRP A 241 18.77 4.40 12.33
CA TRP A 241 19.90 3.75 12.99
C TRP A 241 19.54 2.45 13.73
N GLN A 242 18.52 1.76 13.25
CA GLN A 242 18.11 0.43 13.72
C GLN A 242 18.78 -0.63 12.85
N LEU A 243 19.32 -1.68 13.47
CA LEU A 243 20.04 -2.75 12.78
C LEU A 243 19.04 -3.65 12.04
N VAL A 244 19.20 -3.76 10.72
CA VAL A 244 18.27 -4.50 9.84
C VAL A 244 18.92 -5.71 9.16
N ALA A 245 20.22 -5.64 8.86
CA ALA A 245 20.95 -6.74 8.25
C ALA A 245 22.44 -6.79 8.64
N LEU A 246 23.07 -7.92 8.37
CA LEU A 246 24.52 -8.17 8.42
C LEU A 246 25.04 -8.29 6.98
N HIS A 247 25.90 -7.37 6.54
CA HIS A 247 26.45 -7.42 5.18
C HIS A 247 27.35 -8.65 5.01
N HIS A 248 27.17 -9.42 3.93
CA HIS A 248 27.94 -10.66 3.70
C HIS A 248 28.41 -10.90 2.26
N ALA A 249 27.72 -10.35 1.24
CA ALA A 249 28.10 -10.55 -0.16
C ALA A 249 27.76 -9.34 -1.05
N GLY A 250 28.36 -9.32 -2.24
CA GLY A 250 28.01 -8.38 -3.30
C GLY A 250 28.51 -8.84 -4.67
N TRP A 251 27.81 -8.48 -5.73
CA TRP A 251 28.14 -8.82 -7.12
C TRP A 251 27.74 -7.72 -8.10
N TYR A 252 28.19 -7.83 -9.34
CA TYR A 252 27.78 -6.99 -10.46
C TYR A 252 26.79 -7.74 -11.34
N THR A 253 25.77 -7.06 -11.86
CA THR A 253 24.82 -7.68 -12.79
C THR A 253 25.41 -7.79 -14.19
N ASP A 254 25.35 -8.97 -14.80
CA ASP A 254 25.85 -9.22 -16.16
C ASP A 254 24.97 -8.52 -17.22
N ASN A 255 25.38 -7.32 -17.65
CA ASN A 255 25.25 -6.77 -19.03
C ASN A 255 25.77 -5.33 -19.18
N ASP A 256 26.05 -4.63 -18.08
CA ASP A 256 26.85 -3.40 -18.06
C ASP A 256 27.47 -3.34 -16.67
N GLN A 257 28.79 -3.18 -16.55
CA GLN A 257 29.54 -3.09 -15.27
C GLN A 257 29.19 -1.84 -14.42
N GLN A 258 27.95 -1.34 -14.50
CA GLN A 258 27.51 -0.07 -13.92
C GLN A 258 26.67 -0.21 -12.65
N GLN A 259 26.16 -1.40 -12.29
CA GLN A 259 25.31 -1.54 -11.11
C GLN A 259 25.77 -2.70 -10.18
N ALA A 260 26.31 -2.33 -9.02
CA ALA A 260 26.68 -3.25 -7.94
C ALA A 260 25.47 -3.51 -7.04
N VAL A 261 25.22 -4.78 -6.73
CA VAL A 261 24.19 -5.23 -5.80
C VAL A 261 24.88 -5.88 -4.61
N ASN A 262 24.53 -5.43 -3.41
CA ASN A 262 24.96 -6.01 -2.14
C ASN A 262 23.84 -6.86 -1.56
N GLU A 263 24.25 -7.86 -0.78
CA GLU A 263 23.36 -8.74 -0.05
C GLU A 263 23.69 -8.69 1.45
N GLY A 264 22.65 -8.61 2.26
CA GLY A 264 22.74 -8.56 3.71
C GLY A 264 21.80 -9.58 4.33
N ILE A 265 22.29 -10.34 5.30
CA ILE A 265 21.50 -11.36 6.00
C ILE A 265 20.63 -10.66 7.01
N ARG A 266 19.33 -10.93 6.98
CA ARG A 266 18.37 -10.26 7.83
C ARG A 266 18.66 -10.57 9.29
N ILE A 267 18.70 -9.54 10.13
CA ILE A 267 18.82 -9.73 11.58
C ILE A 267 17.64 -10.52 12.12
N SER A 268 16.44 -10.38 11.53
CA SER A 268 15.29 -11.22 11.86
C SER A 268 15.58 -12.71 11.65
N ALA A 269 16.27 -13.09 10.58
CA ALA A 269 16.64 -14.48 10.32
C ALA A 269 17.72 -14.96 11.29
N ILE A 270 18.73 -14.13 11.60
CA ILE A 270 19.77 -14.46 12.59
C ILE A 270 19.18 -14.61 14.00
N VAL A 271 18.27 -13.72 14.41
CA VAL A 271 17.60 -13.80 15.71
C VAL A 271 16.68 -15.02 15.76
N ALA A 272 15.93 -15.33 14.69
CA ALA A 272 15.12 -16.54 14.61
C ALA A 272 16.00 -17.80 14.75
N LYS A 273 17.18 -17.82 14.09
CA LYS A 273 18.20 -18.88 14.25
C LYS A 273 18.72 -18.97 15.70
N LEU A 274 19.07 -17.86 16.31
CA LEU A 274 19.62 -17.84 17.68
C LEU A 274 18.58 -18.20 18.73
N VAL A 275 17.31 -17.83 18.49
CA VAL A 275 16.17 -18.44 19.16
C VAL A 275 16.30 -19.92 18.87
N ALA A 276 16.01 -20.45 17.68
CA ALA A 276 16.22 -21.82 17.17
C ALA A 276 17.49 -22.66 17.49
N LEU A 277 18.52 -22.14 18.19
CA LEU A 277 19.52 -22.95 18.92
C LEU A 277 19.34 -23.10 20.46
N ALA A 278 18.70 -22.17 21.18
CA ALA A 278 18.52 -22.24 22.66
C ALA A 278 17.63 -23.37 23.34
N GLN A 279 16.39 -23.74 22.96
CA GLN A 279 15.57 -24.92 23.36
C GLN A 279 16.08 -26.24 22.76
N THR A 280 16.64 -26.30 21.54
CA THR A 280 17.41 -27.49 21.11
C THR A 280 18.63 -27.73 22.01
N GLY A 281 18.95 -26.77 22.88
CA GLY A 281 19.82 -26.95 24.05
C GLY A 281 21.20 -26.32 23.89
N ASP A 282 21.43 -25.51 22.85
CA ASP A 282 22.70 -24.80 22.68
C ASP A 282 22.89 -23.78 23.80
N SER A 283 23.89 -24.04 24.63
CA SER A 283 24.18 -23.23 25.81
C SER A 283 24.60 -21.80 25.49
N ALA A 284 25.24 -21.55 24.35
CA ALA A 284 25.66 -20.22 23.93
C ALA A 284 24.45 -19.42 23.43
N ALA A 285 23.61 -20.03 22.59
CA ALA A 285 22.37 -19.43 22.12
C ALA A 285 21.41 -19.10 23.29
N LEU A 286 21.31 -19.98 24.30
CA LEU A 286 20.48 -19.78 25.48
C LEU A 286 20.95 -18.58 26.32
N GLN A 287 22.27 -18.44 26.52
CA GLN A 287 22.83 -17.29 27.23
C GLN A 287 22.62 -15.96 26.49
N LEU A 288 22.58 -15.98 25.16
CA LEU A 288 22.38 -14.80 24.32
C LEU A 288 20.90 -14.38 24.27
N THR A 289 20.00 -15.34 24.01
CA THR A 289 18.55 -15.10 23.89
C THR A 289 17.93 -14.59 25.20
N GLN A 290 18.42 -15.03 26.36
CA GLN A 290 18.02 -14.51 27.67
C GLN A 290 18.37 -13.02 27.90
N LYS A 291 19.35 -12.49 27.16
CA LYS A 291 19.80 -11.10 27.27
C LYS A 291 19.19 -10.16 26.22
N LEU A 292 18.35 -10.67 25.31
CA LEU A 292 17.66 -9.86 24.31
C LEU A 292 16.51 -9.07 24.95
N GLU A 293 16.48 -7.76 24.70
CA GLU A 293 15.41 -6.85 25.18
C GLU A 293 14.21 -6.85 24.21
N GLY A 294 13.01 -6.49 24.73
CA GLY A 294 11.75 -6.49 23.97
C GLY A 294 10.71 -7.49 24.48
N THR A 295 10.55 -7.60 25.80
CA THR A 295 9.62 -8.54 26.44
C THR A 295 8.17 -8.26 26.04
N SER A 296 7.59 -9.14 25.23
CA SER A 296 6.22 -9.59 25.51
C SER A 296 6.30 -10.61 26.66
N PRO A 297 5.54 -10.44 27.75
CA PRO A 297 5.55 -11.36 28.89
C PRO A 297 4.97 -12.76 28.57
N TYR A 298 4.53 -13.02 27.34
CA TYR A 298 4.02 -14.33 26.89
C TYR A 298 5.07 -15.25 26.24
N LEU A 299 6.31 -14.77 26.05
CA LEU A 299 7.38 -15.52 25.38
C LEU A 299 8.30 -16.21 26.39
N GLY A 300 7.75 -17.16 27.14
CA GLY A 300 8.47 -17.95 28.14
C GLY A 300 7.90 -19.35 28.32
N PHE A 301 8.11 -20.25 27.36
CA PHE A 301 8.49 -21.66 27.60
C PHE A 301 8.71 -22.48 26.32
N TYR A 302 8.33 -21.97 25.14
CA TYR A 302 8.65 -22.63 23.88
C TYR A 302 8.98 -21.60 22.80
N ASP A 303 10.25 -21.41 22.41
CA ASP A 303 10.63 -21.56 20.99
C ASP A 303 12.14 -21.53 20.79
N VAL A 304 12.62 -22.49 19.99
CA VAL A 304 13.91 -22.97 19.47
C VAL A 304 13.71 -24.36 18.79
N GLU A 305 12.68 -24.51 17.99
CA GLU A 305 12.70 -25.59 17.01
C GLU A 305 12.72 -24.91 15.66
N GLY A 306 13.92 -24.45 15.31
CA GLY A 306 14.15 -23.90 13.97
C GLY A 306 15.51 -24.22 13.41
N LEU A 307 16.33 -25.05 14.07
CA LEU A 307 17.65 -25.47 13.59
C LEU A 307 18.00 -26.89 13.94
N VAL A 308 17.39 -27.76 13.17
CA VAL A 308 18.07 -28.95 12.69
C VAL A 308 17.93 -28.92 11.17
N ASP A 309 19.08 -28.78 10.49
CA ASP A 309 19.39 -29.22 9.12
C ASP A 309 18.44 -28.78 7.99
N ASN A 310 18.97 -27.94 7.09
CA ASN A 310 18.42 -27.68 5.76
C ASN A 310 18.31 -29.00 4.98
N ARG A 311 17.17 -29.68 5.10
CA ARG A 311 16.64 -30.53 4.03
C ARG A 311 15.13 -30.84 4.06
N ARG A 312 14.31 -30.08 4.80
CA ARG A 312 12.85 -30.08 4.62
C ARG A 312 12.28 -28.68 4.86
N GLU A 313 11.80 -28.09 3.77
CA GLU A 313 10.61 -27.22 3.65
C GLU A 313 10.31 -26.27 4.82
N LEU A 314 10.20 -24.96 4.54
CA LEU A 314 9.15 -24.12 5.15
C LEU A 314 7.82 -24.81 4.84
N ALA A 315 7.48 -25.85 5.57
CA ALA A 315 6.24 -26.53 5.35
C ALA A 315 5.21 -25.79 6.18
N GLU A 316 4.55 -24.86 5.50
CA GLU A 316 3.16 -24.47 5.66
C GLU A 316 2.34 -25.48 6.53
N ILE A 317 1.47 -24.98 7.41
CA ILE A 317 0.85 -25.83 8.46
C ILE A 317 -0.43 -26.49 7.98
N GLU A 318 -0.24 -27.69 7.44
CA GLU A 318 -1.24 -28.74 7.49
C GLU A 318 -1.29 -29.38 8.90
N ILE A 319 -2.33 -29.04 9.66
CA ILE A 319 -2.56 -29.58 11.01
C ILE A 319 -3.46 -30.82 10.94
N PRO A 320 -3.05 -32.02 11.38
CA PRO A 320 -3.89 -33.22 11.37
C PRO A 320 -5.09 -33.11 12.31
N SER A 321 -5.02 -32.23 13.32
CA SER A 321 -6.11 -31.89 14.21
C SER A 321 -5.84 -30.52 14.83
N PHE A 322 -6.89 -29.73 15.04
CA PHE A 322 -6.83 -28.47 15.80
C PHE A 322 -7.66 -28.61 17.07
N LYS A 323 -7.25 -27.94 18.16
CA LYS A 323 -8.03 -27.84 19.39
C LYS A 323 -7.94 -26.43 19.93
N GLY A 324 -9.11 -25.79 20.03
CA GLY A 324 -9.25 -24.42 20.50
C GLY A 324 -8.81 -24.26 21.94
N ASP A 325 -8.34 -23.06 22.24
CA ASP A 325 -7.90 -22.64 23.56
C ASP A 325 -8.75 -21.46 24.01
N LYS A 326 -9.45 -21.66 25.13
CA LYS A 326 -10.42 -20.70 25.67
C LYS A 326 -9.83 -19.34 26.06
N ARG A 327 -8.50 -19.21 26.04
CA ARG A 327 -7.78 -17.95 26.26
C ARG A 327 -7.76 -17.06 25.02
N PHE A 328 -8.13 -17.58 23.86
CA PHE A 328 -8.11 -16.85 22.60
C PHE A 328 -9.45 -16.98 21.90
N ALA A 329 -9.69 -16.11 20.92
CA ALA A 329 -10.83 -16.26 20.03
C ALA A 329 -10.42 -17.12 18.82
N ASP A 330 -10.79 -18.40 18.85
CA ASP A 330 -10.48 -19.36 17.78
C ASP A 330 -11.65 -19.51 16.81
N ILE A 331 -11.39 -19.12 15.56
CA ILE A 331 -12.39 -18.90 14.52
C ILE A 331 -12.09 -19.82 13.34
N GLY A 332 -13.09 -20.50 12.78
CA GLY A 332 -12.90 -21.33 11.60
C GLY A 332 -13.95 -21.16 10.51
N PHE A 333 -13.66 -21.73 9.34
CA PHE A 333 -14.54 -21.87 8.20
C PHE A 333 -14.44 -23.28 7.63
N TRP A 334 -15.57 -23.86 7.23
CA TRP A 334 -15.60 -25.23 6.72
C TRP A 334 -16.79 -25.44 5.76
N ASN A 335 -16.48 -25.83 4.53
CA ASN A 335 -17.45 -26.47 3.64
C ASN A 335 -17.63 -27.93 4.09
N ILE A 336 -18.81 -28.30 4.56
CA ILE A 336 -19.08 -29.67 5.03
C ILE A 336 -19.58 -30.56 3.87
N GLU A 337 -19.77 -30.02 2.67
CA GLU A 337 -20.21 -30.72 1.46
C GLU A 337 -21.59 -31.37 1.61
N ASN A 338 -22.63 -30.77 1.02
CA ASN A 338 -23.97 -31.36 0.92
C ASN A 338 -24.50 -31.90 2.28
N PHE A 339 -24.30 -31.15 3.36
CA PHE A 339 -24.76 -31.49 4.71
C PHE A 339 -26.24 -31.15 4.87
N ASN A 340 -27.05 -31.81 4.05
CA ASN A 340 -28.47 -31.57 3.87
C ASN A 340 -29.33 -32.42 4.83
N ASN A 341 -30.65 -32.21 4.83
CA ASN A 341 -31.60 -32.91 5.69
C ASN A 341 -31.64 -34.43 5.51
N SER A 342 -31.18 -34.96 4.37
CA SER A 342 -31.11 -36.40 4.09
C SER A 342 -29.84 -37.09 4.61
N VAL A 343 -28.90 -36.32 5.16
CA VAL A 343 -27.62 -36.87 5.65
C VAL A 343 -27.84 -37.95 6.72
N SER A 344 -27.00 -38.99 6.71
CA SER A 344 -27.13 -40.13 7.62
C SER A 344 -26.79 -39.76 9.07
N GLU A 345 -27.43 -40.44 10.03
CA GLU A 345 -27.13 -40.27 11.46
C GLU A 345 -25.67 -40.57 11.81
N GLN A 346 -25.02 -41.48 11.06
CA GLN A 346 -23.61 -41.77 11.29
C GLN A 346 -22.72 -40.57 10.92
N ARG A 347 -22.98 -39.91 9.78
CA ARG A 347 -22.25 -38.71 9.38
C ARG A 347 -22.52 -37.54 10.33
N ILE A 348 -23.74 -37.39 10.87
CA ILE A 348 -24.02 -36.44 11.96
C ILE A 348 -23.10 -36.68 13.16
N LYS A 349 -22.99 -37.94 13.62
CA LYS A 349 -22.17 -38.31 14.77
C LYS A 349 -20.67 -38.10 14.54
N ASP A 350 -20.21 -38.39 13.33
CA ASP A 350 -18.80 -38.23 12.98
C ASP A 350 -18.44 -36.73 12.88
N VAL A 351 -19.29 -35.90 12.24
CA VAL A 351 -19.11 -34.44 12.20
C VAL A 351 -19.19 -33.84 13.61
N ALA A 352 -20.15 -34.28 14.44
CA ALA A 352 -20.25 -33.84 15.83
C ALA A 352 -19.00 -34.16 16.65
N HIS A 353 -18.33 -35.28 16.38
CA HIS A 353 -17.07 -35.63 17.01
C HIS A 353 -15.96 -34.65 16.62
N LEU A 354 -15.77 -34.39 15.32
CA LEU A 354 -14.75 -33.46 14.83
C LEU A 354 -14.97 -32.03 15.33
N VAL A 355 -16.21 -31.54 15.29
CA VAL A 355 -16.55 -30.20 15.79
C VAL A 355 -16.30 -30.08 17.30
N ALA A 356 -16.67 -31.09 18.10
CA ALA A 356 -16.43 -31.08 19.54
C ALA A 356 -14.94 -31.14 19.87
N ASP A 357 -14.16 -31.92 19.11
CA ASP A 357 -12.70 -32.02 19.27
C ASP A 357 -11.99 -30.72 18.92
N MET A 358 -12.44 -30.05 17.84
CA MET A 358 -11.92 -28.73 17.48
C MET A 358 -12.18 -27.70 18.56
N SER A 359 -13.33 -27.72 19.25
CA SER A 359 -13.64 -26.80 20.35
C SER A 359 -13.52 -25.31 19.97
N MET A 360 -14.08 -24.93 18.81
CA MET A 360 -14.03 -23.54 18.28
C MET A 360 -15.06 -22.64 18.92
N ASP A 361 -14.70 -21.36 19.08
CA ASP A 361 -15.65 -20.34 19.54
C ASP A 361 -16.69 -20.06 18.46
N THR A 362 -16.25 -19.91 17.20
CA THR A 362 -17.16 -19.82 16.05
C THR A 362 -16.62 -20.56 14.83
N LEU A 363 -17.52 -21.22 14.09
CA LEU A 363 -17.22 -21.97 12.88
C LEU A 363 -18.25 -21.61 11.80
N GLY A 364 -17.78 -20.98 10.71
CA GLY A 364 -18.61 -20.65 9.55
C GLY A 364 -18.79 -21.90 8.70
N LEU A 365 -20.03 -22.29 8.46
CA LEU A 365 -20.39 -23.52 7.76
C LEU A 365 -21.04 -23.22 6.43
N VAL A 366 -20.65 -24.01 5.44
CA VAL A 366 -21.04 -23.90 4.05
C VAL A 366 -21.64 -25.24 3.58
N GLU A 367 -22.66 -25.17 2.71
CA GLU A 367 -23.45 -26.31 2.21
C GLU A 367 -24.23 -27.08 3.28
N VAL A 368 -24.95 -26.35 4.12
CA VAL A 368 -25.74 -26.92 5.23
C VAL A 368 -27.24 -26.72 5.01
N GLU A 369 -28.06 -27.59 5.60
CA GLU A 369 -29.51 -27.35 5.75
C GLU A 369 -29.94 -27.39 7.22
N ARG A 370 -30.97 -26.60 7.55
CA ARG A 370 -31.46 -26.42 8.93
C ARG A 370 -31.72 -27.73 9.69
N GLY A 371 -32.39 -28.70 9.10
CA GLY A 371 -32.73 -29.96 9.77
C GLY A 371 -31.51 -30.87 10.00
N ALA A 372 -30.45 -30.77 9.20
CA ALA A 372 -29.18 -31.43 9.48
C ALA A 372 -28.45 -30.75 10.66
N LEU A 373 -28.44 -29.41 10.68
CA LEU A 373 -27.86 -28.63 11.79
C LEU A 373 -28.60 -28.86 13.11
N ASP A 374 -29.93 -29.00 13.10
CA ASP A 374 -30.70 -29.33 14.30
C ASP A 374 -30.31 -30.69 14.89
N ARG A 375 -30.08 -31.69 14.04
CA ARG A 375 -29.58 -33.00 14.46
C ARG A 375 -28.14 -32.93 14.96
N LEU A 376 -27.27 -32.17 14.28
CA LEU A 376 -25.89 -31.93 14.71
C LEU A 376 -25.83 -31.25 16.09
N ARG A 377 -26.62 -30.19 16.31
CA ARG A 377 -26.74 -29.49 17.59
C ARG A 377 -27.19 -30.43 18.71
N GLN A 378 -28.19 -31.28 18.44
CA GLN A 378 -28.66 -32.26 19.42
C GLN A 378 -27.58 -33.30 19.76
N GLU A 379 -26.82 -33.77 18.77
CA GLU A 379 -25.73 -34.72 18.98
C GLU A 379 -24.53 -34.09 19.71
N LEU A 380 -24.17 -32.85 19.41
CA LEU A 380 -23.18 -32.07 20.15
C LEU A 380 -23.58 -31.91 21.62
N LYS A 381 -24.86 -31.60 21.88
CA LYS A 381 -25.41 -31.54 23.24
C LYS A 381 -25.33 -32.88 23.96
N ASN A 382 -25.61 -34.00 23.28
CA ASN A 382 -25.47 -35.34 23.86
C ASN A 382 -24.02 -35.65 24.27
N ARG A 383 -23.04 -35.03 23.59
CA ARG A 383 -21.60 -35.13 23.86
C ARG A 383 -21.09 -34.12 24.89
N GLY A 384 -21.96 -33.24 25.40
CA GLY A 384 -21.61 -32.22 26.39
C GLY A 384 -21.02 -30.95 25.79
N ALA A 385 -21.03 -30.77 24.46
CA ALA A 385 -20.64 -29.53 23.81
C ALA A 385 -21.84 -28.56 23.76
N ALA A 386 -21.65 -27.33 24.23
CA ALA A 386 -22.69 -26.31 24.35
C ALA A 386 -22.77 -25.42 23.09
N MET A 387 -22.98 -26.04 21.93
CA MET A 387 -22.99 -25.34 20.64
C MET A 387 -24.40 -24.96 20.21
N ASP A 388 -24.55 -23.80 19.58
CA ASP A 388 -25.76 -23.38 18.86
C ASP A 388 -25.37 -22.73 17.52
N TYR A 389 -26.35 -22.39 16.67
CA TYR A 389 -26.06 -21.81 15.36
C TYR A 389 -27.00 -20.66 14.96
N VAL A 390 -26.47 -19.73 14.17
CA VAL A 390 -27.27 -18.82 13.34
C VAL A 390 -27.27 -19.30 11.90
N TYR A 391 -28.33 -19.02 11.15
CA TYR A 391 -28.58 -19.61 9.84
C TYR A 391 -29.19 -18.59 8.89
N LEU A 392 -28.63 -18.48 7.69
CA LEU A 392 -29.21 -17.70 6.59
C LEU A 392 -29.78 -18.66 5.55
N ASP A 393 -31.10 -18.62 5.40
CA ASP A 393 -31.84 -19.40 4.40
C ASP A 393 -31.61 -18.80 3.01
N ALA A 394 -31.00 -19.56 2.10
CA ALA A 394 -30.86 -19.19 0.71
C ALA A 394 -31.79 -20.11 -0.10
N ASP A 395 -32.72 -19.52 -0.85
CA ASP A 395 -33.70 -20.27 -1.67
C ASP A 395 -33.00 -21.30 -2.60
N GLY A 396 -32.76 -22.54 -2.15
CA GLY A 396 -31.93 -23.51 -2.88
C GLY A 396 -31.34 -24.73 -2.16
N GLY A 397 -31.39 -24.83 -0.82
CA GLY A 397 -31.01 -26.06 -0.08
C GLY A 397 -29.51 -26.27 0.16
N GLN A 398 -28.68 -25.25 -0.03
CA GLN A 398 -27.25 -25.29 0.32
C GLN A 398 -26.87 -23.99 1.03
N ASP A 399 -27.34 -23.86 2.26
CA ASP A 399 -27.35 -22.61 3.01
C ASP A 399 -26.05 -22.38 3.75
N LEU A 400 -25.99 -21.23 4.41
CA LEU A 400 -24.85 -20.78 5.20
C LEU A 400 -25.24 -20.70 6.67
N ALA A 401 -24.31 -21.08 7.55
CA ALA A 401 -24.52 -20.97 8.99
C ALA A 401 -23.25 -20.51 9.71
N VAL A 402 -23.40 -20.01 10.93
CA VAL A 402 -22.30 -19.88 11.88
C VAL A 402 -22.67 -20.67 13.12
N LEU A 403 -21.94 -21.76 13.36
CA LEU A 403 -22.00 -22.56 14.57
C LEU A 403 -21.09 -21.92 15.62
N TYR A 404 -21.48 -21.88 16.88
CA TYR A 404 -20.70 -21.22 17.93
C TYR A 404 -20.90 -21.86 19.31
N ASP A 405 -19.89 -21.77 20.16
CA ASP A 405 -19.98 -22.22 21.56
C ASP A 405 -20.69 -21.15 22.38
N THR A 406 -21.88 -21.46 22.89
CA THR A 406 -22.71 -20.54 23.68
C THR A 406 -22.10 -20.13 25.03
N THR A 407 -21.06 -20.83 25.48
CA THR A 407 -20.35 -20.52 26.72
C THR A 407 -19.33 -19.41 26.52
N THR A 408 -18.67 -19.37 25.36
CA THR A 408 -17.61 -18.41 25.04
C THR A 408 -18.05 -17.36 24.04
N ALA A 409 -19.01 -17.63 23.16
CA ALA A 409 -19.40 -16.72 22.09
C ALA A 409 -20.90 -16.36 22.09
N ASN A 410 -21.18 -15.15 21.61
CA ASN A 410 -22.51 -14.72 21.18
C ASN A 410 -22.43 -14.35 19.69
N VAL A 411 -23.39 -14.83 18.90
CA VAL A 411 -23.43 -14.58 17.46
C VAL A 411 -24.80 -14.04 17.07
N GLU A 412 -24.81 -12.85 16.48
CA GLU A 412 -26.02 -12.17 16.00
C GLU A 412 -26.01 -12.16 14.47
N LEU A 413 -27.05 -12.73 13.85
CA LEU A 413 -27.23 -12.67 12.40
C LEU A 413 -27.63 -11.25 11.98
N ARG A 414 -26.91 -10.68 11.02
CA ARG A 414 -27.08 -9.30 10.54
C ARG A 414 -27.81 -9.25 9.19
N THR A 415 -29.06 -9.70 9.18
CA THR A 415 -29.91 -9.65 7.97
C THR A 415 -30.25 -8.22 7.55
N ASP A 416 -30.11 -7.24 8.43
CA ASP A 416 -30.17 -5.82 8.09
C ASP A 416 -29.07 -5.41 7.10
N ILE A 417 -27.89 -6.02 7.17
CA ILE A 417 -26.81 -5.82 6.18
C ILE A 417 -27.22 -6.43 4.83
N ASN A 418 -27.77 -7.65 4.82
CA ASN A 418 -28.32 -8.26 3.59
C ASN A 418 -29.42 -7.40 2.97
N LEU A 419 -30.33 -6.86 3.79
CA LEU A 419 -31.41 -5.99 3.33
C LEU A 419 -30.85 -4.68 2.75
N LYS A 420 -29.91 -4.03 3.47
CA LYS A 420 -29.25 -2.79 3.03
C LYS A 420 -28.57 -2.96 1.67
N TYR A 421 -27.77 -4.02 1.52
CA TYR A 421 -27.01 -4.27 0.29
C TYR A 421 -27.71 -5.20 -0.69
N GLY A 422 -29.00 -5.50 -0.48
CA GLY A 422 -29.70 -6.53 -1.25
C GLY A 422 -29.72 -6.26 -2.76
N ARG A 423 -29.76 -4.98 -3.18
CA ARG A 423 -29.67 -4.64 -4.61
C ARG A 423 -28.30 -5.01 -5.20
N LEU A 424 -27.20 -4.85 -4.44
CA LEU A 424 -25.85 -5.23 -4.87
C LEU A 424 -25.66 -6.75 -4.82
N LEU A 425 -26.13 -7.41 -3.76
CA LEU A 425 -26.05 -8.87 -3.59
C LEU A 425 -26.83 -9.62 -4.67
N ARG A 426 -27.87 -9.02 -5.24
CA ARG A 426 -28.64 -9.56 -6.38
C ARG A 426 -28.16 -9.07 -7.75
N SER A 427 -26.99 -8.42 -7.83
CA SER A 427 -26.37 -8.05 -9.10
C SER A 427 -26.21 -9.26 -10.02
N GLU A 428 -26.43 -9.05 -11.32
CA GLU A 428 -26.39 -10.11 -12.33
C GLU A 428 -25.36 -9.82 -13.42
N ILE A 429 -24.74 -10.89 -13.91
CA ILE A 429 -23.93 -10.89 -15.12
C ILE A 429 -24.48 -11.98 -16.05
N ASN A 430 -24.74 -11.61 -17.31
CA ASN A 430 -25.31 -12.53 -18.31
C ASN A 430 -26.63 -13.22 -17.86
N GLY A 431 -27.48 -12.49 -17.13
CA GLY A 431 -28.77 -12.99 -16.61
C GLY A 431 -28.62 -14.04 -15.49
N LYS A 432 -27.47 -14.07 -14.81
CA LYS A 432 -27.18 -14.93 -13.66
C LYS A 432 -26.69 -14.08 -12.50
N THR A 433 -27.20 -14.35 -11.30
CA THR A 433 -26.77 -13.66 -10.08
C THR A 433 -25.29 -13.89 -9.79
N ALA A 434 -24.60 -12.84 -9.32
CA ALA A 434 -23.22 -12.91 -8.85
C ALA A 434 -23.07 -13.98 -7.76
N PHE A 435 -23.99 -13.94 -6.80
CA PHE A 435 -24.07 -14.87 -5.69
C PHE A 435 -25.12 -15.95 -5.98
N PRO A 436 -24.73 -17.24 -6.03
CA PRO A 436 -25.70 -18.33 -6.03
C PRO A 436 -26.55 -18.33 -4.75
N ARG A 437 -25.94 -17.88 -3.65
CA ARG A 437 -26.51 -17.71 -2.31
C ARG A 437 -25.92 -16.45 -1.70
N GLU A 438 -26.74 -15.62 -1.08
CA GLU A 438 -26.25 -14.39 -0.47
C GLU A 438 -25.23 -14.71 0.65
N PRO A 439 -24.21 -13.87 0.86
CA PRO A 439 -23.30 -14.00 1.99
C PRO A 439 -24.04 -13.91 3.32
N LEU A 440 -23.58 -14.68 4.31
CA LEU A 440 -24.05 -14.59 5.69
C LEU A 440 -23.19 -13.58 6.44
N PHE A 441 -23.82 -12.53 6.95
CA PHE A 441 -23.19 -11.56 7.84
C PHE A 441 -23.60 -11.85 9.29
N ALA A 442 -22.64 -11.99 10.18
CA ALA A 442 -22.91 -12.18 11.60
C ALA A 442 -21.95 -11.37 12.47
N LYS A 443 -22.49 -10.61 13.42
CA LYS A 443 -21.69 -9.96 14.45
C LYS A 443 -21.37 -11.00 15.51
N CYS A 444 -20.08 -11.23 15.76
CA CYS A 444 -19.59 -12.19 16.72
C CYS A 444 -18.94 -11.47 17.90
N THR A 445 -19.24 -11.94 19.11
CA THR A 445 -18.63 -11.49 20.36
C THR A 445 -18.10 -12.70 21.09
N VAL A 446 -16.78 -12.87 21.15
CA VAL A 446 -16.12 -13.94 21.91
C VAL A 446 -15.62 -13.38 23.24
N ARG A 447 -15.91 -14.09 24.32
CA ARG A 447 -15.53 -13.73 25.70
C ARG A 447 -14.13 -14.24 25.96
N GLU A 448 -13.20 -13.32 26.16
CA GLU A 448 -11.83 -13.60 26.62
C GLU A 448 -11.71 -13.17 28.10
N GLU A 449 -10.78 -13.76 28.85
CA GLU A 449 -10.58 -13.42 30.27
C GLU A 449 -10.08 -11.96 30.42
N GLY A 450 -11.00 -11.02 30.60
CA GLY A 450 -10.70 -9.59 30.82
C GLY A 450 -11.47 -8.64 29.91
N GLN A 451 -11.73 -9.03 28.66
CA GLN A 451 -12.42 -8.23 27.62
C GLN A 451 -13.06 -9.10 26.53
N ASN A 452 -14.03 -8.54 25.79
CA ASN A 452 -14.67 -9.22 24.67
C ASN A 452 -13.94 -8.91 23.35
N VAL A 453 -13.70 -9.93 22.53
CA VAL A 453 -13.29 -9.80 21.13
C VAL A 453 -14.55 -9.68 20.27
N GLU A 454 -14.77 -8.54 19.64
CA GLU A 454 -15.88 -8.32 18.71
C GLU A 454 -15.38 -8.23 17.27
N PHE A 455 -16.11 -8.85 16.34
CA PHE A 455 -15.83 -8.77 14.90
C PHE A 455 -17.08 -9.07 14.06
N LEU A 456 -17.08 -8.63 12.80
CA LEU A 456 -18.07 -9.04 11.81
C LEU A 456 -17.53 -10.23 11.01
N LYS A 457 -18.23 -11.37 11.08
CA LYS A 457 -17.94 -12.56 10.28
C LYS A 457 -18.81 -12.57 9.02
N ILE A 458 -18.18 -12.73 7.87
CA ILE A 458 -18.81 -12.87 6.56
C ILE A 458 -18.48 -14.28 6.05
N VAL A 459 -19.51 -15.12 5.93
CA VAL A 459 -19.37 -16.46 5.34
C VAL A 459 -19.85 -16.43 3.90
N VAL A 460 -19.04 -16.96 2.98
CA VAL A 460 -19.36 -17.00 1.55
C VAL A 460 -19.24 -18.41 0.99
N HIS A 461 -20.03 -18.67 -0.05
CA HIS A 461 -19.75 -19.75 -0.99
C HIS A 461 -20.07 -19.29 -2.41
N LEU A 462 -19.02 -19.01 -3.18
CA LEU A 462 -19.07 -18.44 -4.52
C LEU A 462 -19.37 -19.49 -5.61
N LYS A 463 -19.52 -19.07 -6.87
CA LYS A 463 -19.88 -20.01 -7.92
C LYS A 463 -18.72 -20.96 -8.27
N ALA A 464 -18.93 -22.26 -8.09
CA ALA A 464 -18.05 -23.33 -8.56
C ALA A 464 -17.94 -23.42 -10.09
N MET A 465 -16.95 -24.18 -10.58
CA MET A 465 -16.55 -24.38 -11.99
C MET A 465 -15.62 -23.30 -12.56
N ARG A 466 -14.60 -23.72 -13.30
CA ARG A 466 -13.61 -22.84 -13.94
C ARG A 466 -13.99 -22.40 -15.36
N ASP A 467 -15.27 -22.54 -15.75
CA ASP A 467 -15.74 -22.02 -17.03
C ASP A 467 -15.85 -20.49 -17.02
N ALA A 468 -15.90 -19.87 -18.20
CA ALA A 468 -15.89 -18.41 -18.34
C ALA A 468 -17.05 -17.74 -17.60
N VAL A 469 -18.27 -18.31 -17.67
CA VAL A 469 -19.46 -17.73 -17.03
C VAL A 469 -19.37 -17.82 -15.52
N SER A 470 -18.92 -18.96 -14.99
CA SER A 470 -18.71 -19.11 -13.54
C SER A 470 -17.60 -18.21 -13.01
N THR A 471 -16.54 -18.01 -13.79
CA THR A 471 -15.43 -17.09 -13.45
C THR A 471 -15.90 -15.64 -13.43
N GLU A 472 -16.68 -15.20 -14.43
CA GLU A 472 -17.29 -13.87 -14.45
C GLU A 472 -18.20 -13.62 -13.23
N ARG A 473 -18.97 -14.63 -12.82
CA ARG A 473 -19.82 -14.55 -11.62
C ARG A 473 -18.99 -14.42 -10.34
N ARG A 474 -17.88 -15.16 -10.21
CA ARG A 474 -16.94 -15.00 -9.07
C ARG A 474 -16.31 -13.61 -9.05
N THR A 475 -15.90 -13.10 -10.21
CA THR A 475 -15.36 -11.74 -10.33
C THR A 475 -16.38 -10.69 -9.87
N LEU A 476 -17.62 -10.76 -10.35
CA LEU A 476 -18.68 -9.84 -9.93
C LEU A 476 -18.97 -9.97 -8.43
N ALA A 477 -18.98 -11.18 -7.88
CA ALA A 477 -19.17 -11.40 -6.44
C ALA A 477 -18.02 -10.79 -5.61
N ALA A 478 -16.77 -10.97 -6.02
CA ALA A 478 -15.61 -10.37 -5.36
C ALA A 478 -15.66 -8.84 -5.37
N GLN A 479 -16.08 -8.23 -6.49
CA GLN A 479 -16.27 -6.78 -6.61
C GLN A 479 -17.44 -6.27 -5.75
N THR A 480 -18.53 -7.03 -5.67
CA THR A 480 -19.64 -6.67 -4.79
C THR A 480 -19.20 -6.72 -3.32
N LEU A 481 -18.46 -7.75 -2.91
CA LEU A 481 -17.91 -7.85 -1.55
C LEU A 481 -16.94 -6.69 -1.25
N SER A 482 -16.07 -6.33 -2.19
CA SER A 482 -15.12 -5.23 -1.97
C SER A 482 -15.84 -3.89 -1.74
N VAL A 483 -16.87 -3.59 -2.53
CA VAL A 483 -17.70 -2.38 -2.37
C VAL A 483 -18.43 -2.40 -1.02
N ILE A 484 -19.02 -3.53 -0.62
CA ILE A 484 -19.73 -3.67 0.65
C ILE A 484 -18.78 -3.50 1.85
N ILE A 485 -17.62 -4.14 1.82
CA ILE A 485 -16.63 -4.06 2.91
C ILE A 485 -16.07 -2.63 3.03
N GLU A 486 -15.74 -1.98 1.91
CA GLU A 486 -15.33 -0.56 1.90
C GLU A 486 -16.41 0.36 2.48
N ASP A 487 -17.69 0.13 2.15
CA ASP A 487 -18.79 0.91 2.71
C ASP A 487 -18.97 0.67 4.21
N LEU A 488 -19.02 -0.59 4.64
CA LEU A 488 -19.12 -0.94 6.06
C LEU A 488 -18.02 -0.22 6.87
N LYS A 489 -16.76 -0.29 6.43
CA LYS A 489 -15.64 0.38 7.13
C LYS A 489 -15.72 1.91 7.17
N ARG A 490 -16.65 2.55 6.44
CA ARG A 490 -16.93 4.00 6.56
C ARG A 490 -18.01 4.33 7.57
N THR A 491 -18.84 3.36 7.95
CA THR A 491 -19.93 3.57 8.91
C THR A 491 -19.43 3.61 10.35
N GLU A 492 -20.05 4.42 11.20
CA GLU A 492 -19.69 4.54 12.62
C GLU A 492 -19.73 3.20 13.37
N GLU A 493 -20.63 2.30 12.99
CA GLU A 493 -20.76 0.98 13.61
C GLU A 493 -19.55 0.06 13.31
N PHE A 494 -19.03 0.09 12.08
CA PHE A 494 -18.06 -0.90 11.60
C PHE A 494 -16.66 -0.32 11.34
N LYS A 495 -16.46 1.00 11.40
CA LYS A 495 -15.16 1.63 11.13
C LYS A 495 -14.02 1.11 11.99
N GLU A 496 -14.26 0.79 13.26
CA GLU A 496 -13.28 0.20 14.19
C GLU A 496 -13.51 -1.30 14.41
N LEU A 497 -14.56 -1.89 13.81
CA LEU A 497 -14.85 -3.31 13.99
C LEU A 497 -14.04 -4.14 12.97
N PRO A 498 -13.24 -5.13 13.42
CA PRO A 498 -12.60 -6.09 12.52
C PRO A 498 -13.63 -6.83 11.67
N ILE A 499 -13.32 -7.04 10.39
CA ILE A 499 -14.15 -7.83 9.47
C ILE A 499 -13.35 -9.05 9.02
N LEU A 500 -13.94 -10.23 9.17
CA LEU A 500 -13.40 -11.51 8.77
C LEU A 500 -14.29 -12.09 7.67
N LEU A 501 -13.73 -12.26 6.48
CA LEU A 501 -14.38 -12.90 5.34
C LEU A 501 -13.73 -14.27 5.10
N GLY A 502 -14.55 -15.31 5.00
CA GLY A 502 -14.05 -16.63 4.65
C GLY A 502 -15.12 -17.63 4.24
N GLY A 503 -14.68 -18.83 3.85
CA GLY A 503 -15.53 -19.88 3.30
C GLY A 503 -15.00 -20.37 1.96
N ASP A 504 -15.89 -20.90 1.12
CA ASP A 504 -15.53 -21.52 -0.16
C ASP A 504 -15.60 -20.49 -1.31
N LEU A 505 -14.44 -19.94 -1.68
CA LEU A 505 -14.35 -18.94 -2.74
C LEU A 505 -14.26 -19.58 -4.14
N ASN A 506 -14.09 -20.90 -4.23
CA ASN A 506 -14.05 -21.67 -5.48
C ASN A 506 -12.98 -21.23 -6.50
N ASP A 507 -11.95 -20.50 -6.07
CA ASP A 507 -10.83 -20.08 -6.92
C ASP A 507 -9.58 -19.85 -6.06
N ASP A 508 -8.41 -19.83 -6.71
CA ASP A 508 -7.13 -19.65 -6.03
C ASP A 508 -6.96 -18.17 -5.58
N ALA A 509 -6.31 -17.90 -4.43
CA ALA A 509 -6.16 -16.54 -3.88
C ALA A 509 -5.42 -15.56 -4.81
N GLY A 510 -4.53 -16.05 -5.68
CA GLY A 510 -3.84 -15.26 -6.69
C GLY A 510 -4.61 -15.08 -8.01
N SER A 511 -5.84 -15.60 -8.12
CA SER A 511 -6.63 -15.54 -9.35
C SER A 511 -7.11 -14.12 -9.67
N VAL A 512 -7.29 -13.85 -10.96
CA VAL A 512 -7.84 -12.56 -11.43
C VAL A 512 -9.28 -12.36 -10.93
N SER A 513 -10.05 -13.43 -10.77
CA SER A 513 -11.44 -13.39 -10.32
C SER A 513 -11.59 -12.94 -8.85
N LEU A 514 -10.66 -13.32 -7.97
CA LEU A 514 -10.68 -12.92 -6.56
C LEU A 514 -9.86 -11.65 -6.26
N SER A 515 -9.02 -11.22 -7.21
CA SER A 515 -8.19 -10.02 -7.07
C SER A 515 -8.91 -8.75 -6.55
N PRO A 516 -10.20 -8.48 -6.87
CA PRO A 516 -10.89 -7.27 -6.37
C PRO A 516 -11.05 -7.25 -4.85
N VAL A 517 -11.26 -8.40 -4.21
CA VAL A 517 -11.42 -8.50 -2.74
C VAL A 517 -10.09 -8.79 -2.05
N MET A 518 -9.20 -9.58 -2.68
CA MET A 518 -7.90 -9.96 -2.12
C MET A 518 -6.91 -8.79 -2.05
N ASN A 519 -6.97 -7.87 -3.02
CA ASN A 519 -6.01 -6.75 -3.13
C ASN A 519 -6.54 -5.43 -2.55
N MET A 520 -7.61 -5.47 -1.74
CA MET A 520 -8.12 -4.25 -1.12
C MET A 520 -7.05 -3.64 -0.20
N PRO A 521 -6.81 -2.31 -0.26
CA PRO A 521 -5.80 -1.67 0.58
C PRO A 521 -6.03 -1.86 2.08
N SER A 522 -7.26 -2.13 2.50
CA SER A 522 -7.69 -2.28 3.88
C SER A 522 -7.65 -3.72 4.41
N VAL A 523 -7.31 -4.72 3.60
CA VAL A 523 -7.35 -6.14 4.00
C VAL A 523 -5.99 -6.83 3.93
N LEU A 524 -5.92 -8.02 4.53
CA LEU A 524 -4.85 -9.00 4.46
C LEU A 524 -5.49 -10.36 4.16
N THR A 525 -4.93 -11.10 3.21
CA THR A 525 -5.33 -12.48 2.90
C THR A 525 -4.36 -13.41 3.59
N LEU A 526 -4.83 -14.12 4.63
CA LEU A 526 -3.97 -15.00 5.43
C LEU A 526 -3.51 -16.21 4.64
N THR A 527 -4.40 -16.80 3.84
CA THR A 527 -4.12 -18.04 3.10
C THR A 527 -3.46 -17.81 1.73
N LEU A 528 -2.79 -16.67 1.51
CA LEU A 528 -2.26 -16.31 0.19
C LEU A 528 -0.93 -17.02 -0.10
N ASP A 529 -0.03 -17.04 0.87
CA ASP A 529 1.22 -17.77 0.84
C ASP A 529 1.00 -19.29 0.86
N ASP A 530 0.05 -19.79 1.66
CA ASP A 530 -0.42 -21.18 1.60
C ASP A 530 -0.80 -21.59 0.17
N ALA A 531 -1.58 -20.74 -0.52
CA ALA A 531 -2.01 -21.02 -1.90
C ALA A 531 -0.81 -21.06 -2.87
N GLN A 532 0.17 -20.18 -2.67
CA GLN A 532 1.37 -20.11 -3.51
C GLN A 532 2.29 -21.31 -3.30
N ALA A 533 2.30 -21.85 -2.10
CA ALA A 533 3.17 -22.94 -1.71
C ALA A 533 2.52 -24.33 -1.95
N GLY A 534 1.25 -24.34 -2.38
CA GLY A 534 0.60 -25.48 -3.02
C GLY A 534 -0.27 -26.30 -2.07
N HIS A 535 -0.62 -25.72 -0.93
CA HIS A 535 -1.58 -26.28 0.00
C HIS A 535 -2.96 -26.49 -0.59
N ILE A 536 -3.76 -27.30 0.11
CA ILE A 536 -5.07 -27.75 -0.37
C ILE A 536 -6.09 -27.70 0.76
N SER A 537 -7.23 -27.08 0.49
CA SER A 537 -8.44 -27.18 1.32
C SER A 537 -9.47 -28.12 0.71
N TYR A 538 -9.50 -28.21 -0.62
CA TYR A 538 -10.33 -29.14 -1.37
C TYR A 538 -9.51 -30.37 -1.77
N ILE A 539 -9.95 -31.55 -1.35
CA ILE A 539 -9.25 -32.83 -1.46
C ILE A 539 -9.93 -33.82 -2.43
N GLY A 540 -10.94 -33.37 -3.18
CA GLY A 540 -11.64 -34.15 -4.20
C GLY A 540 -10.78 -34.46 -5.44
N ASP A 541 -11.43 -34.61 -6.60
CA ASP A 541 -10.78 -35.03 -7.84
C ASP A 541 -9.69 -34.05 -8.34
N HIS A 542 -9.77 -32.78 -7.92
CA HIS A 542 -8.84 -31.73 -8.28
C HIS A 542 -8.38 -31.02 -7.01
N LYS A 543 -7.16 -31.27 -6.55
CA LYS A 543 -6.69 -30.72 -5.28
C LYS A 543 -6.27 -29.25 -5.42
N SER A 544 -6.82 -28.37 -4.59
CA SER A 544 -6.53 -26.92 -4.62
C SER A 544 -6.89 -26.24 -3.29
N LEU A 545 -6.28 -25.09 -3.00
CA LEU A 545 -6.70 -24.19 -1.93
C LEU A 545 -7.72 -23.20 -2.48
N ILE A 546 -9.00 -23.50 -2.26
CA ILE A 546 -10.13 -22.68 -2.73
C ILE A 546 -10.98 -22.12 -1.57
N ASP A 547 -10.65 -22.52 -0.35
CA ASP A 547 -11.18 -21.95 0.87
C ASP A 547 -10.16 -20.96 1.43
N HIS A 548 -10.59 -19.73 1.72
CA HIS A 548 -9.69 -18.64 2.09
C HIS A 548 -10.18 -17.87 3.32
N ILE A 549 -9.23 -17.22 4.00
CA ILE A 549 -9.49 -16.28 5.10
C ILE A 549 -8.91 -14.92 4.73
N ILE A 550 -9.76 -13.90 4.74
CA ILE A 550 -9.44 -12.49 4.49
C ILE A 550 -9.85 -11.68 5.72
N ILE A 551 -8.95 -10.86 6.24
CA ILE A 551 -9.19 -10.03 7.42
C ILE A 551 -8.90 -8.55 7.13
N THR A 552 -9.56 -7.63 7.80
CA THR A 552 -9.18 -6.21 7.74
C THR A 552 -7.91 -5.94 8.54
N LYS A 553 -7.09 -4.96 8.15
CA LYS A 553 -5.75 -4.66 8.73
C LYS A 553 -5.74 -4.24 10.21
N ASP A 554 -6.89 -3.83 10.73
CA ASP A 554 -7.12 -3.57 12.15
C ASP A 554 -7.27 -4.86 12.99
N THR A 555 -7.43 -6.01 12.34
CA THR A 555 -7.43 -7.33 13.00
C THR A 555 -6.04 -7.68 13.55
N ARG A 556 -5.99 -8.42 14.66
CA ARG A 556 -4.77 -8.96 15.25
C ARG A 556 -4.86 -10.48 15.28
N ALA A 557 -4.21 -11.12 14.30
CA ALA A 557 -4.09 -12.58 14.26
C ALA A 557 -3.00 -13.05 15.22
N GLY A 558 -3.28 -14.14 15.94
CA GLY A 558 -2.32 -14.87 16.75
C GLY A 558 -1.70 -16.02 15.95
N VAL A 559 -0.59 -16.55 16.46
CA VAL A 559 0.13 -17.66 15.81
C VAL A 559 -0.53 -19.00 16.13
N ILE A 560 -0.73 -19.82 15.10
CA ILE A 560 -1.06 -21.24 15.20
C ILE A 560 0.26 -22.02 15.10
N SER A 561 0.47 -22.97 16.01
CA SER A 561 1.70 -23.77 16.04
C SER A 561 1.41 -25.26 16.04
N PHE A 562 2.10 -26.03 15.21
CA PHE A 562 2.00 -27.49 15.18
C PHE A 562 3.29 -28.14 14.67
N ASP A 563 3.77 -29.17 15.39
CA ASP A 563 4.96 -29.96 15.04
C ASP A 563 6.19 -29.09 14.69
N GLY A 564 6.44 -28.06 15.52
CA GLY A 564 7.56 -27.13 15.37
C GLY A 564 7.35 -26.02 14.33
N LYS A 565 6.24 -26.01 13.59
CA LYS A 565 5.91 -24.97 12.59
C LYS A 565 4.96 -23.92 13.16
N GLN A 566 5.03 -22.69 12.62
CA GLN A 566 4.19 -21.54 13.04
C GLN A 566 3.58 -20.82 11.83
N ASP A 567 2.32 -20.42 11.94
CA ASP A 567 1.55 -19.80 10.85
C ASP A 567 0.42 -18.88 11.38
N ASP A 568 -0.14 -18.00 10.54
CA ASP A 568 -1.21 -17.05 10.89
C ASP A 568 -2.64 -17.56 10.58
N ALA A 569 -2.72 -18.59 9.73
CA ALA A 569 -3.87 -19.45 9.52
C ALA A 569 -3.46 -20.93 9.64
N GLY A 570 -4.43 -21.83 9.75
CA GLY A 570 -4.16 -23.25 9.83
C GLY A 570 -5.13 -24.07 9.00
N ILE A 571 -4.61 -25.02 8.22
CA ILE A 571 -5.41 -25.93 7.39
C ILE A 571 -5.55 -27.28 8.11
N VAL A 572 -6.75 -27.59 8.60
CA VAL A 572 -6.99 -28.76 9.47
C VAL A 572 -7.20 -30.02 8.64
N ARG A 573 -6.10 -30.67 8.26
CA ARG A 573 -6.01 -31.89 7.43
C ARG A 573 -6.49 -33.16 8.13
N PHE A 574 -7.77 -33.20 8.48
CA PHE A 574 -8.41 -34.38 9.04
C PHE A 574 -8.32 -35.60 8.12
N ASP A 575 -8.25 -35.42 6.81
CA ASP A 575 -8.03 -36.48 5.82
C ASP A 575 -6.72 -37.25 6.04
N LYS A 576 -5.69 -36.61 6.60
CA LYS A 576 -4.45 -37.28 6.98
C LYS A 576 -4.59 -38.13 8.24
N SER A 577 -5.50 -37.76 9.14
CA SER A 577 -5.78 -38.48 10.39
C SER A 577 -6.88 -39.55 10.24
N MET A 578 -7.75 -39.40 9.24
CA MET A 578 -8.93 -40.23 9.00
C MET A 578 -8.95 -40.70 7.54
N PRO A 579 -8.56 -41.96 7.26
CA PRO A 579 -8.43 -42.47 5.88
C PRO A 579 -9.70 -42.39 5.03
N ASP A 580 -10.88 -42.50 5.66
CA ASP A 580 -12.18 -42.45 4.98
C ASP A 580 -12.84 -41.06 5.06
N TYR A 581 -12.08 -40.00 5.38
CA TYR A 581 -12.62 -38.64 5.59
C TYR A 581 -13.44 -38.14 4.39
N ALA A 582 -12.90 -38.20 3.17
CA ALA A 582 -13.58 -37.70 1.98
C ALA A 582 -14.91 -38.42 1.69
N SER A 583 -15.00 -39.72 1.98
CA SER A 583 -16.22 -40.50 1.73
C SER A 583 -17.24 -40.44 2.87
N ARG A 584 -16.81 -40.06 4.08
CA ARG A 584 -17.65 -40.05 5.29
C ARG A 584 -18.03 -38.66 5.77
N ILE A 585 -17.17 -37.67 5.55
CA ILE A 585 -17.24 -36.35 6.17
C ILE A 585 -17.40 -35.25 5.14
N SER A 586 -16.39 -34.97 4.33
CA SER A 586 -16.39 -33.90 3.32
C SER A 586 -15.15 -34.01 2.42
N ASP A 587 -15.27 -33.56 1.19
CA ASP A 587 -14.17 -33.28 0.25
C ASP A 587 -13.45 -31.93 0.50
N HIS A 588 -13.83 -31.18 1.54
CA HIS A 588 -13.11 -30.02 2.04
C HIS A 588 -12.61 -30.22 3.47
N VAL A 589 -11.51 -29.56 3.81
CA VAL A 589 -10.99 -29.49 5.18
C VAL A 589 -11.21 -28.11 5.79
N PRO A 590 -11.38 -28.00 7.12
CA PRO A 590 -11.53 -26.70 7.77
C PRO A 590 -10.27 -25.85 7.68
N ILE A 591 -10.46 -24.54 7.58
CA ILE A 591 -9.41 -23.53 7.77
C ILE A 591 -9.71 -22.71 9.03
N VAL A 592 -8.70 -22.42 9.83
CA VAL A 592 -8.85 -21.76 11.14
C VAL A 592 -7.87 -20.60 11.30
N LEU A 593 -8.25 -19.62 12.12
CA LEU A 593 -7.40 -18.55 12.59
C LEU A 593 -7.61 -18.32 14.09
N ARG A 594 -6.64 -17.67 14.71
CA ARG A 594 -6.72 -17.21 16.11
C ARG A 594 -6.72 -15.69 16.16
N ILE A 595 -7.62 -15.08 16.92
CA ILE A 595 -7.61 -13.63 17.22
C ILE A 595 -7.19 -13.40 18.66
N ILE A 596 -6.39 -12.34 18.89
CA ILE A 596 -5.89 -11.93 20.21
C ILE A 596 -6.38 -10.53 20.60
N TYR A 597 -6.87 -10.36 21.83
CA TYR A 597 -7.23 -9.05 22.40
C TYR A 597 -6.07 -8.37 23.15
N LYS A 598 -6.12 -7.05 23.34
CA LYS A 598 -5.12 -6.26 24.09
C LYS A 598 -5.71 -5.77 25.41
N ASP A 599 -5.11 -6.11 26.56
CA ASP A 599 -5.48 -5.49 27.84
C ASP A 599 -4.45 -4.44 28.35
N SER A 600 -5.05 -3.30 28.78
CA SER A 600 -4.70 -2.11 29.57
C SER A 600 -3.27 -1.54 29.80
N SER A 601 -3.20 -0.22 29.53
CA SER A 601 -2.50 0.83 30.31
C SER A 601 -0.96 0.92 30.35
N THR A 602 -0.38 1.50 29.29
CA THR A 602 0.57 2.62 29.42
C THR A 602 0.44 3.50 28.18
N GLU A 603 0.23 4.80 28.42
CA GLU A 603 0.18 5.92 27.46
C GLU A 603 -1.08 6.02 26.57
N GLN A 604 -2.14 6.54 27.18
CA GLN A 604 -2.99 7.50 26.48
C GLN A 604 -2.19 8.78 26.20
N ASP A 605 -2.43 9.37 25.04
CA ASP A 605 -1.98 10.68 24.55
C ASP A 605 -0.47 10.85 24.29
N ASN A 606 -0.03 10.49 23.07
CA ASN A 606 0.87 11.32 22.22
C ASN A 606 1.36 10.68 20.91
N LEU A 607 0.85 9.51 20.50
CA LEU A 607 1.15 8.94 19.18
C LEU A 607 -0.10 8.91 18.32
N ARG A 608 -0.48 10.09 17.79
CA ARG A 608 -0.98 10.10 16.41
C ARG A 608 0.18 9.56 15.59
N ILE A 609 0.07 8.29 15.20
CA ILE A 609 0.83 7.75 14.09
C ILE A 609 0.66 8.77 12.96
N PRO A 610 1.70 9.44 12.47
CA PRO A 610 1.59 10.15 11.21
C PRO A 610 1.12 9.09 10.25
N SER A 611 -0.07 9.24 9.68
CA SER A 611 -0.48 8.48 8.52
C SER A 611 0.62 8.67 7.50
N VAL A 612 1.57 7.72 7.43
CA VAL A 612 2.52 7.65 6.34
C VAL A 612 1.62 7.49 5.13
N PRO A 613 1.55 8.47 4.21
CA PRO A 613 0.70 8.35 3.04
C PRO A 613 1.27 7.19 2.23
N SER A 614 0.66 6.02 2.38
CA SER A 614 0.79 4.97 1.39
C SER A 614 0.19 5.56 0.13
N VAL A 615 1.03 5.90 -0.85
CA VAL A 615 0.56 6.19 -2.21
C VAL A 615 -0.06 4.89 -2.73
N VAL A 616 -1.36 4.72 -2.48
CA VAL A 616 -2.14 3.62 -3.03
C VAL A 616 -2.42 4.00 -4.48
N TRP A 617 -1.68 3.38 -5.39
CA TRP A 617 -2.06 3.37 -6.80
C TRP A 617 -3.34 2.53 -6.92
N ALA A 618 -4.52 3.17 -6.78
CA ALA A 618 -5.78 2.51 -7.08
C ALA A 618 -5.74 2.04 -8.55
N GLN A 619 -5.66 0.73 -8.75
CA GLN A 619 -5.71 0.14 -10.10
C GLN A 619 -7.09 0.39 -10.70
N GLY A 620 -7.13 0.53 -12.03
CA GLY A 620 -8.36 0.82 -12.77
C GLY A 620 -9.45 -0.21 -12.48
N ASN A 621 -10.60 0.28 -12.03
CA ASN A 621 -11.77 -0.54 -11.71
C ASN A 621 -12.39 -1.08 -13.01
N THR A 622 -12.86 -2.34 -13.01
CA THR A 622 -13.64 -2.84 -14.15
C THR A 622 -14.98 -2.07 -14.28
N MET A 623 -15.63 -2.20 -15.44
CA MET A 623 -16.95 -1.60 -15.69
C MET A 623 -17.96 -1.99 -14.60
N GLU A 624 -17.98 -3.27 -14.23
CA GLU A 624 -18.88 -3.82 -13.22
C GLU A 624 -18.66 -3.19 -11.84
N HIS A 625 -17.41 -3.04 -11.42
CA HIS A 625 -17.09 -2.39 -10.14
C HIS A 625 -17.51 -0.91 -10.12
N ALA A 626 -17.35 -0.19 -11.24
CA ALA A 626 -17.85 1.17 -11.38
C ALA A 626 -19.39 1.24 -11.27
N LEU A 627 -20.10 0.31 -11.92
CA LEU A 627 -21.56 0.21 -11.86
C LEU A 627 -22.06 -0.14 -10.45
N LEU A 628 -21.37 -1.03 -9.73
CA LEU A 628 -21.69 -1.37 -8.33
C LEU A 628 -21.54 -0.14 -7.42
N LYS A 629 -20.47 0.64 -7.58
CA LYS A 629 -20.27 1.90 -6.82
C LYS A 629 -21.35 2.93 -7.13
N LEU A 630 -21.72 3.09 -8.41
CA LEU A 630 -22.84 3.95 -8.82
C LEU A 630 -24.16 3.50 -8.17
N GLN A 631 -24.44 2.19 -8.19
CA GLN A 631 -25.64 1.61 -7.60
C GLN A 631 -25.71 1.84 -6.09
N LEU A 632 -24.58 1.67 -5.38
CA LEU A 632 -24.47 1.97 -3.95
C LEU A 632 -24.75 3.46 -3.67
N ASN A 633 -24.12 4.36 -4.43
CA ASN A 633 -24.30 5.79 -4.20
C ASN A 633 -25.73 6.24 -4.50
N ARG A 634 -26.37 5.75 -5.58
CA ARG A 634 -27.79 6.00 -5.83
C ARG A 634 -28.69 5.51 -4.70
N PHE A 635 -28.40 4.32 -4.15
CA PHE A 635 -29.13 3.80 -2.99
C PHE A 635 -29.02 4.73 -1.77
N ARG A 636 -27.83 5.26 -1.46
CA ARG A 636 -27.65 6.24 -0.36
C ARG A 636 -28.48 7.51 -0.57
N LEU A 637 -28.57 7.99 -1.82
CA LEU A 637 -29.40 9.16 -2.15
C LEU A 637 -30.88 8.90 -1.89
N GLU A 638 -31.38 7.72 -2.27
CA GLU A 638 -32.79 7.34 -2.15
C GLU A 638 -33.20 7.04 -0.70
N GLU A 639 -32.42 6.25 0.03
CA GLU A 639 -32.83 5.62 1.29
C GLU A 639 -32.20 6.26 2.55
N GLU A 640 -30.98 6.80 2.46
CA GLU A 640 -30.28 7.41 3.62
C GLU A 640 -30.52 8.94 3.73
N ARG A 641 -31.31 9.54 2.82
CA ARG A 641 -31.76 10.95 2.85
C ARG A 641 -30.65 12.00 3.04
N GLY A 642 -29.44 11.75 2.56
CA GLY A 642 -28.35 12.73 2.63
C GLY A 642 -27.48 12.71 1.39
N TYR A 643 -27.85 13.48 0.36
CA TYR A 643 -26.93 13.80 -0.74
C TYR A 643 -25.63 14.45 -0.23
N TYR A 644 -25.72 15.20 0.88
CA TYR A 644 -24.62 15.91 1.49
C TYR A 644 -24.88 16.07 3.00
N ASP A 645 -23.88 15.73 3.82
CA ASP A 645 -23.91 15.90 5.27
C ASP A 645 -23.22 17.21 5.67
N ALA A 646 -24.03 18.24 5.91
CA ALA A 646 -23.55 19.58 6.21
C ALA A 646 -22.84 19.69 7.57
N GLU A 647 -23.22 18.88 8.57
CA GLU A 647 -22.62 18.94 9.91
C GLU A 647 -21.26 18.26 9.92
N LYS A 648 -21.15 17.10 9.26
CA LYS A 648 -19.87 16.43 9.05
C LYS A 648 -18.91 17.30 8.24
N ASP A 649 -19.39 17.86 7.13
CA ASP A 649 -18.57 18.73 6.27
C ASP A 649 -18.03 19.94 7.04
N LYS A 650 -18.87 20.59 7.85
CA LYS A 650 -18.45 21.71 8.69
C LYS A 650 -17.37 21.31 9.70
N PHE A 651 -17.50 20.13 10.33
CA PHE A 651 -16.48 19.62 11.25
C PHE A 651 -15.16 19.31 10.53
N ASP A 652 -15.24 18.68 9.36
CA ASP A 652 -14.09 18.35 8.52
C ASP A 652 -13.36 19.61 8.05
N ILE A 653 -14.08 20.66 7.60
CA ILE A 653 -13.53 21.97 7.22
C ILE A 653 -12.73 22.59 8.37
N VAL A 654 -13.33 22.67 9.58
CA VAL A 654 -12.67 23.30 10.75
C VAL A 654 -11.39 22.55 11.14
N ASN A 655 -11.40 21.22 11.04
CA ASN A 655 -10.22 20.42 11.35
C ASN A 655 -9.15 20.52 10.26
N TYR A 656 -9.56 20.53 9.00
CA TYR A 656 -8.66 20.57 7.86
C TYR A 656 -7.85 21.87 7.82
N TYR A 657 -8.52 23.03 7.96
CA TYR A 657 -7.86 24.34 7.89
C TYR A 657 -7.29 24.84 9.23
N ARG A 658 -7.26 24.02 10.29
CA ARG A 658 -6.85 24.44 11.64
C ARG A 658 -5.43 25.02 11.70
N SER A 659 -4.53 24.58 10.83
CA SER A 659 -3.14 25.03 10.76
C SER A 659 -2.93 26.30 9.92
N VAL A 660 -3.97 26.81 9.25
CA VAL A 660 -3.89 27.94 8.33
C VAL A 660 -4.35 29.22 9.04
N ASP A 661 -3.48 30.24 9.04
CA ASP A 661 -3.80 31.58 9.52
C ASP A 661 -4.36 32.45 8.39
N LEU A 662 -5.69 32.43 8.26
CA LEU A 662 -6.43 33.17 7.23
C LEU A 662 -6.38 34.69 7.40
N GLN A 663 -5.86 35.22 8.52
CA GLN A 663 -5.74 36.67 8.74
C GLN A 663 -4.36 37.22 8.33
N SER A 664 -3.46 36.35 7.89
CA SER A 664 -2.12 36.72 7.43
C SER A 664 -2.15 37.34 6.02
N GLY A 665 -1.02 37.90 5.55
CA GLY A 665 -0.94 38.53 4.23
C GLY A 665 -1.21 37.53 3.08
N GLY A 666 -1.69 38.01 1.93
CA GLY A 666 -2.17 37.16 0.84
C GLY A 666 -1.17 36.11 0.34
N GLY A 667 0.09 36.50 0.14
CA GLY A 667 1.15 35.54 -0.20
C GLY A 667 1.49 34.53 0.91
N GLN A 668 1.23 34.85 2.18
CA GLN A 668 1.39 33.90 3.29
C GLN A 668 0.24 32.88 3.33
N VAL A 669 -1.00 33.34 3.15
CA VAL A 669 -2.17 32.45 3.03
C VAL A 669 -1.99 31.50 1.84
N PHE A 670 -1.52 31.99 0.68
CA PHE A 670 -1.20 31.15 -0.47
C PHE A 670 -0.23 30.01 -0.11
N ARG A 671 0.90 30.32 0.52
CA ARG A 671 1.92 29.33 0.89
C ARG A 671 1.40 28.30 1.89
N GLN A 672 0.62 28.73 2.88
CA GLN A 672 0.05 27.83 3.89
C GLN A 672 -0.98 26.88 3.29
N LEU A 673 -1.87 27.39 2.42
CA LEU A 673 -2.83 26.56 1.69
C LEU A 673 -2.14 25.58 0.75
N HIS A 674 -1.12 26.02 0.01
CA HIS A 674 -0.31 25.15 -0.83
C HIS A 674 0.28 23.99 -0.04
N GLN A 675 0.93 24.28 1.09
CA GLN A 675 1.57 23.28 1.94
C GLN A 675 0.54 22.30 2.52
N LEU A 676 -0.58 22.80 3.04
CA LEU A 676 -1.65 21.96 3.58
C LEU A 676 -2.17 20.98 2.51
N MET A 677 -2.52 21.47 1.31
CA MET A 677 -3.03 20.61 0.25
C MET A 677 -1.96 19.66 -0.34
N LEU A 678 -0.67 19.97 -0.18
CA LEU A 678 0.42 19.07 -0.53
C LEU A 678 0.54 17.93 0.48
N GLU A 679 0.50 18.24 1.78
CA GLU A 679 0.65 17.29 2.88
C GLU A 679 -0.55 16.35 3.05
N THR A 680 -1.75 16.81 2.71
CA THR A 680 -2.98 16.01 2.92
C THR A 680 -3.43 15.24 1.69
N HIS A 681 -2.82 15.44 0.51
CA HIS A 681 -3.17 14.68 -0.70
C HIS A 681 -2.54 13.28 -0.61
N ASN A 682 -3.20 12.40 0.15
CA ASN A 682 -2.68 11.10 0.55
C ASN A 682 -2.95 9.99 -0.48
N SER A 683 -3.98 10.13 -1.31
CA SER A 683 -4.33 9.15 -2.35
C SER A 683 -4.21 9.77 -3.74
N ILE A 684 -3.18 9.38 -4.49
CA ILE A 684 -2.97 9.85 -5.86
C ILE A 684 -3.63 8.88 -6.84
N PHE A 685 -4.71 9.31 -7.48
CA PHE A 685 -5.40 8.49 -8.47
C PHE A 685 -4.72 8.49 -9.84
N SER A 686 -4.72 7.33 -10.49
CA SER A 686 -4.51 7.27 -11.93
C SER A 686 -5.70 7.92 -12.66
N TYR A 687 -5.50 8.41 -13.89
CA TYR A 687 -6.59 9.00 -14.66
C TYR A 687 -7.79 8.03 -14.86
N PRO A 688 -7.60 6.73 -15.16
CA PRO A 688 -8.71 5.78 -15.19
C PRO A 688 -9.45 5.65 -13.85
N ALA A 689 -8.72 5.54 -12.75
CA ALA A 689 -9.34 5.45 -11.42
C ALA A 689 -10.15 6.72 -11.09
N SER A 690 -9.64 7.89 -11.48
CA SER A 690 -10.32 9.18 -11.29
C SER A 690 -11.66 9.21 -12.01
N ARG A 691 -11.69 8.80 -13.29
CA ARG A 691 -12.94 8.71 -14.08
C ARG A 691 -13.98 7.84 -13.40
N THR A 692 -13.58 6.68 -12.87
CA THR A 692 -14.51 5.82 -12.12
C THR A 692 -15.11 6.56 -10.92
N GLN A 693 -14.32 7.32 -10.15
CA GLN A 693 -14.85 8.07 -9.01
C GLN A 693 -15.82 9.18 -9.45
N LEU A 694 -15.53 9.87 -10.56
CA LEU A 694 -16.39 10.91 -11.14
C LEU A 694 -17.76 10.33 -11.51
N TYR A 695 -17.79 9.30 -12.35
CA TYR A 695 -19.04 8.70 -12.82
C TYR A 695 -19.85 8.05 -11.70
N ALA A 696 -19.18 7.41 -10.75
CA ALA A 696 -19.84 6.61 -9.74
C ALA A 696 -20.32 7.41 -8.53
N GLY A 697 -19.80 8.62 -8.29
CA GLY A 697 -20.11 9.38 -7.07
C GLY A 697 -19.84 10.86 -7.15
N VAL A 698 -18.59 11.26 -7.42
CA VAL A 698 -18.13 12.65 -7.25
C VAL A 698 -18.95 13.65 -8.07
N ASP A 699 -19.32 13.33 -9.30
CA ASP A 699 -20.08 14.26 -10.16
C ASP A 699 -21.60 14.11 -10.06
N ILE A 700 -22.09 13.15 -9.28
CA ILE A 700 -23.52 12.90 -9.12
C ILE A 700 -24.18 14.13 -8.50
N ARG A 701 -25.30 14.58 -9.09
CA ARG A 701 -26.14 15.68 -8.62
C ARG A 701 -27.21 15.16 -7.64
N GLU A 702 -27.91 16.08 -7.00
CA GLU A 702 -28.95 15.82 -5.99
C GLU A 702 -30.04 14.87 -6.47
N ASP A 703 -30.31 14.86 -7.78
CA ASP A 703 -31.31 14.01 -8.43
C ASP A 703 -30.76 12.64 -8.91
N GLY A 704 -29.51 12.31 -8.56
CA GLY A 704 -28.85 11.07 -8.93
C GLY A 704 -28.29 11.01 -10.36
N SER A 705 -28.34 12.13 -11.10
CA SER A 705 -27.83 12.22 -12.47
C SER A 705 -26.48 12.92 -12.58
N LEU A 706 -25.81 12.76 -13.72
CA LEU A 706 -24.61 13.51 -14.06
C LEU A 706 -25.00 14.69 -14.94
N HIS A 707 -24.25 15.79 -14.85
CA HIS A 707 -24.46 16.94 -15.72
C HIS A 707 -23.12 17.31 -16.35
N SER A 708 -23.16 17.63 -17.65
CA SER A 708 -22.00 18.20 -18.32
C SER A 708 -21.60 19.54 -17.71
N LEU A 709 -20.30 19.74 -17.52
CA LEU A 709 -19.76 20.99 -17.04
C LEU A 709 -20.15 22.17 -17.94
N TYR A 710 -19.93 22.04 -19.26
CA TYR A 710 -20.04 23.18 -20.17
C TYR A 710 -21.42 23.37 -20.78
N SER A 711 -22.16 22.31 -21.08
CA SER A 711 -23.52 22.42 -21.63
C SER A 711 -24.60 22.46 -20.54
N GLY A 712 -24.30 21.92 -19.35
CA GLY A 712 -25.29 21.71 -18.30
C GLY A 712 -26.28 20.56 -18.58
N GLU A 713 -26.16 19.90 -19.74
CA GLU A 713 -27.03 18.80 -20.16
C GLU A 713 -26.94 17.63 -19.18
N LYS A 714 -28.09 16.99 -18.97
CA LYS A 714 -28.21 15.83 -18.09
C LYS A 714 -27.76 14.57 -18.83
N LEU A 715 -26.88 13.81 -18.18
CA LEU A 715 -26.20 12.64 -18.73
C LEU A 715 -26.51 11.40 -17.87
N ASP A 716 -26.60 10.24 -18.52
CA ASP A 716 -26.80 8.96 -17.82
C ASP A 716 -25.46 8.34 -17.40
N ALA A 717 -25.29 8.15 -16.09
CA ALA A 717 -24.07 7.63 -15.52
C ALA A 717 -23.72 6.20 -15.98
N GLU A 718 -24.71 5.33 -16.13
CA GLU A 718 -24.47 3.95 -16.56
C GLU A 718 -24.02 3.90 -18.02
N GLU A 719 -24.66 4.67 -18.89
CA GLU A 719 -24.29 4.82 -20.29
C GLU A 719 -22.86 5.35 -20.43
N LEU A 720 -22.48 6.39 -19.67
CA LEU A 720 -21.13 6.93 -19.70
C LEU A 720 -20.08 5.91 -19.22
N ILE A 721 -20.34 5.17 -18.14
CA ILE A 721 -19.43 4.12 -17.65
C ILE A 721 -19.23 3.04 -18.73
N ARG A 722 -20.30 2.59 -19.37
CA ARG A 722 -20.25 1.57 -20.44
C ARG A 722 -19.51 2.10 -21.67
N GLU A 723 -19.77 3.34 -22.06
CA GLU A 723 -19.16 3.98 -23.22
C GLU A 723 -17.66 4.23 -23.03
N ASP A 724 -17.27 4.69 -21.84
CA ASP A 724 -15.89 4.93 -21.45
C ASP A 724 -15.09 3.62 -21.47
N HIS A 725 -15.64 2.55 -20.90
CA HIS A 725 -15.02 1.22 -20.93
C HIS A 725 -14.93 0.63 -22.35
N ARG A 726 -15.97 0.84 -23.18
CA ARG A 726 -15.94 0.49 -24.61
C ARG A 726 -14.83 1.24 -25.34
N THR A 727 -14.70 2.54 -25.06
CA THR A 727 -13.68 3.41 -25.65
C THR A 727 -12.29 2.95 -25.26
N GLU A 728 -12.05 2.58 -24.00
CA GLU A 728 -10.77 2.03 -23.54
C GLU A 728 -10.40 0.73 -24.26
N ARG A 729 -11.36 -0.20 -24.41
CA ARG A 729 -11.15 -1.47 -25.10
C ARG A 729 -10.76 -1.24 -26.56
N LEU A 730 -11.54 -0.44 -27.28
CA LEU A 730 -11.26 -0.12 -28.68
C LEU A 730 -9.93 0.64 -28.84
N ARG A 731 -9.60 1.53 -27.90
CA ARG A 731 -8.31 2.24 -27.86
C ARG A 731 -7.17 1.25 -27.69
N LYS A 732 -7.28 0.27 -26.79
CA LYS A 732 -6.27 -0.77 -26.58
C LYS A 732 -6.09 -1.65 -27.81
N GLU A 733 -7.18 -2.16 -28.39
CA GLU A 733 -7.15 -2.97 -29.62
C GLU A 733 -6.53 -2.20 -30.79
N PHE A 734 -6.86 -0.91 -30.92
CA PHE A 734 -6.28 -0.03 -31.93
C PHE A 734 -4.77 0.13 -31.70
N MET A 735 -4.33 0.43 -30.48
CA MET A 735 -2.90 0.54 -30.13
C MET A 735 -2.13 -0.75 -30.40
N GLU A 736 -2.67 -1.90 -30.02
CA GLU A 736 -2.07 -3.21 -30.28
C GLU A 736 -1.96 -3.49 -31.79
N SER A 737 -2.99 -3.13 -32.56
CA SER A 737 -2.95 -3.27 -34.02
C SER A 737 -1.84 -2.43 -34.64
N LEU A 738 -1.54 -1.26 -34.10
CA LEU A 738 -0.51 -0.36 -34.63
C LEU A 738 0.90 -0.78 -34.27
N ALA A 739 1.10 -1.27 -33.05
CA ALA A 739 2.36 -1.85 -32.61
C ALA A 739 2.79 -3.02 -33.53
N LEU A 740 1.83 -3.80 -34.01
CA LEU A 740 2.07 -4.88 -34.98
C LEU A 740 2.46 -4.38 -36.39
N HIS A 741 2.12 -3.14 -36.76
CA HIS A 741 2.38 -2.57 -38.08
C HIS A 741 3.54 -1.55 -38.11
N GLY A 742 4.19 -1.29 -36.96
CA GLY A 742 5.41 -0.47 -36.88
C GLY A 742 5.21 1.03 -37.19
N GLN A 743 4.03 1.58 -36.91
CA GLN A 743 3.66 2.97 -37.24
C GLN A 743 3.67 3.92 -36.03
N GLU A 744 4.47 3.65 -34.99
CA GLU A 744 4.38 4.36 -33.69
C GLU A 744 4.92 5.81 -33.69
N GLU A 745 5.61 6.25 -34.75
CA GLU A 745 6.40 7.51 -34.74
C GLU A 745 5.88 8.63 -35.67
N GLU A 746 4.64 8.57 -36.18
CA GLU A 746 4.09 9.68 -36.98
C GLU A 746 3.68 10.89 -36.11
N GLU A 747 4.16 12.09 -36.47
CA GLU A 747 3.72 13.36 -35.85
C GLU A 747 2.20 13.57 -36.02
N GLY A 748 1.52 13.97 -34.93
CA GLY A 748 0.06 14.19 -34.91
C GLY A 748 -0.79 12.95 -34.59
N PHE A 749 -0.17 11.77 -34.50
CA PHE A 749 -0.89 10.51 -34.26
C PHE A 749 -1.58 10.42 -32.90
N GLN A 750 -0.94 10.97 -31.85
CA GLN A 750 -1.49 11.00 -30.51
C GLN A 750 -2.75 11.89 -30.42
N GLU A 751 -2.82 12.97 -31.20
CA GLU A 751 -3.99 13.84 -31.28
C GLU A 751 -5.16 13.11 -31.97
N LEU A 752 -4.87 12.33 -33.01
CA LEU A 752 -5.87 11.51 -33.70
C LEU A 752 -6.44 10.38 -32.82
N ILE A 753 -5.61 9.78 -31.96
CA ILE A 753 -6.07 8.83 -30.93
C ILE A 753 -6.95 9.53 -29.90
N ASP A 754 -6.54 10.69 -29.39
CA ASP A 754 -7.31 11.41 -28.37
C ASP A 754 -8.62 12.00 -28.96
N GLU A 755 -8.66 12.37 -30.25
CA GLU A 755 -9.87 12.77 -30.98
C GLU A 755 -10.82 11.57 -31.22
N LYS A 756 -10.27 10.41 -31.62
CA LYS A 756 -11.05 9.20 -31.91
C LYS A 756 -11.52 8.45 -30.66
N PHE A 757 -10.74 8.53 -29.58
CA PHE A 757 -10.96 7.80 -28.32
C PHE A 757 -10.98 8.75 -27.13
N GLY A 758 -11.55 9.94 -27.32
CA GLY A 758 -11.82 10.90 -26.25
C GLY A 758 -12.78 10.32 -25.20
N PHE A 759 -12.65 10.80 -23.97
CA PHE A 759 -13.45 10.34 -22.83
C PHE A 759 -14.41 11.44 -22.36
N ASN A 760 -15.45 11.06 -21.62
CA ASN A 760 -16.50 11.97 -21.15
C ASN A 760 -16.08 12.78 -19.90
N VAL A 761 -14.79 13.10 -19.79
CA VAL A 761 -14.21 13.82 -18.66
C VAL A 761 -13.36 14.97 -19.17
N GLU A 762 -13.70 16.16 -18.70
CA GLU A 762 -12.98 17.39 -18.93
C GLU A 762 -11.84 17.54 -17.92
N HIS A 763 -10.67 17.97 -18.42
CA HIS A 763 -9.63 18.56 -17.59
C HIS A 763 -9.75 20.08 -17.67
N VAL A 764 -10.35 20.70 -16.65
CA VAL A 764 -10.64 22.14 -16.63
C VAL A 764 -9.37 22.98 -16.84
N VAL A 765 -8.26 22.49 -16.28
CA VAL A 765 -6.92 22.89 -16.72
C VAL A 765 -6.47 21.88 -17.78
N PRO A 766 -6.35 22.25 -19.07
CA PRO A 766 -6.04 21.30 -20.13
C PRO A 766 -4.74 20.52 -19.89
N GLN A 767 -4.77 19.21 -20.13
CA GLN A 767 -3.62 18.32 -19.86
C GLN A 767 -2.34 18.73 -20.62
N SER A 768 -2.49 19.36 -21.79
CA SER A 768 -1.37 19.87 -22.58
C SER A 768 -0.64 21.03 -21.91
N TRP A 769 -1.25 21.69 -20.92
CA TRP A 769 -0.64 22.83 -20.24
C TRP A 769 0.36 22.43 -19.15
N PHE A 770 0.33 21.18 -18.68
CA PHE A 770 1.21 20.64 -17.63
C PHE A 770 1.85 19.30 -18.04
N SER A 771 1.94 19.06 -19.36
CA SER A 771 2.59 17.88 -19.96
C SER A 771 2.00 16.53 -19.50
N LYS A 772 0.69 16.46 -19.21
CA LYS A 772 0.00 15.24 -18.74
C LYS A 772 0.63 14.62 -17.45
N SER A 773 1.36 15.41 -16.66
CA SER A 773 2.11 14.91 -15.50
C SER A 773 1.21 14.49 -14.33
N SER A 774 1.60 13.43 -13.63
CA SER A 774 1.03 13.04 -12.32
C SER A 774 1.64 13.91 -11.20
N PRO A 775 0.91 14.28 -10.12
CA PRO A 775 -0.46 13.86 -9.76
C PRO A 775 -1.57 14.67 -10.44
N MET A 776 -1.26 15.80 -11.09
CA MET A 776 -2.25 16.73 -11.66
C MET A 776 -3.26 16.02 -12.57
N ARG A 777 -2.81 15.10 -13.43
CA ARG A 777 -3.69 14.43 -14.41
C ARG A 777 -4.88 13.67 -13.79
N GLY A 778 -4.73 13.18 -12.54
CA GLY A 778 -5.75 12.40 -11.83
C GLY A 778 -6.34 13.11 -10.61
N ASP A 779 -6.05 14.39 -10.39
CA ASP A 779 -6.63 15.12 -9.25
C ASP A 779 -8.09 15.48 -9.55
N LEU A 780 -9.02 14.88 -8.81
CA LEU A 780 -10.47 15.03 -8.97
C LEU A 780 -10.96 16.49 -8.87
N HIS A 781 -10.23 17.39 -8.20
CA HIS A 781 -10.67 18.78 -8.01
C HIS A 781 -10.73 19.62 -9.29
N HIS A 782 -10.12 19.17 -10.39
CA HIS A 782 -10.23 19.84 -11.70
C HIS A 782 -10.73 18.93 -12.83
N LEU A 783 -11.27 17.76 -12.48
CA LEU A 783 -11.91 16.84 -13.42
C LEU A 783 -13.42 16.88 -13.28
N PHE A 784 -14.13 16.97 -14.39
CA PHE A 784 -15.59 17.04 -14.41
C PHE A 784 -16.16 16.22 -15.55
N ILE A 785 -17.40 15.74 -15.41
CA ILE A 785 -18.13 15.14 -16.52
C ILE A 785 -18.39 16.18 -17.62
N CYS A 786 -18.12 15.80 -18.87
CA CYS A 786 -18.33 16.64 -20.04
C CYS A 786 -18.47 15.74 -21.27
N GLU A 787 -19.42 16.03 -22.17
CA GLU A 787 -19.57 15.26 -23.41
C GLU A 787 -18.30 15.38 -24.25
N LYS A 788 -17.99 14.33 -25.03
CA LYS A 788 -16.81 14.31 -25.92
C LYS A 788 -16.84 15.51 -26.87
N GLU A 789 -18.00 15.90 -27.35
CA GLU A 789 -18.21 17.05 -28.23
C GLU A 789 -17.87 18.37 -27.54
N CYS A 790 -18.30 18.57 -26.31
CA CYS A 790 -18.02 19.79 -25.56
C CYS A 790 -16.56 19.88 -25.10
N ASN A 791 -15.99 18.77 -24.64
CA ASN A 791 -14.56 18.66 -24.33
C ASN A 791 -13.70 18.94 -25.57
N SER A 792 -14.05 18.34 -26.72
CA SER A 792 -13.35 18.58 -27.98
C SER A 792 -13.52 20.03 -28.48
N TYR A 793 -14.72 20.61 -28.32
CA TYR A 793 -15.01 21.99 -28.69
C TYR A 793 -14.21 22.99 -27.84
N ARG A 794 -14.11 22.72 -26.52
CA ARG A 794 -13.30 23.46 -25.55
C ARG A 794 -11.80 23.33 -25.83
N SER A 795 -11.33 22.12 -26.16
CA SER A 795 -9.91 21.82 -26.44
C SER A 795 -8.97 22.42 -25.38
N ASN A 796 -7.88 23.07 -25.77
CA ASN A 796 -6.93 23.74 -24.88
C ASN A 796 -7.03 25.29 -24.92
N ILE A 797 -8.21 25.81 -25.25
CA ILE A 797 -8.47 27.25 -25.47
C ILE A 797 -8.67 27.99 -24.14
N PRO A 798 -7.94 29.08 -23.87
CA PRO A 798 -8.13 29.89 -22.66
C PRO A 798 -9.58 30.38 -22.46
N TYR A 799 -9.98 30.44 -21.19
CA TYR A 799 -11.27 31.01 -20.79
C TYR A 799 -11.34 32.50 -21.10
N TYR A 800 -12.51 32.97 -21.48
CA TYR A 800 -12.80 34.36 -21.83
C TYR A 800 -14.25 34.69 -21.50
N ASP A 801 -14.57 35.97 -21.34
CA ASP A 801 -15.93 36.48 -21.17
C ASP A 801 -16.26 37.47 -22.28
N PHE A 802 -17.16 37.06 -23.16
CA PHE A 802 -17.64 37.80 -24.30
C PHE A 802 -18.76 38.74 -23.86
N ALA A 803 -18.49 40.05 -23.88
CA ALA A 803 -19.49 41.07 -23.55
C ALA A 803 -20.76 41.01 -24.45
N ASP A 804 -20.68 40.37 -25.61
CA ASP A 804 -21.79 40.16 -26.54
C ASP A 804 -22.44 38.76 -26.40
N TYR A 805 -21.98 37.91 -25.47
CA TYR A 805 -22.57 36.60 -25.28
C TYR A 805 -23.88 36.66 -24.50
N ASN A 806 -24.96 36.35 -25.22
CA ASN A 806 -26.27 36.19 -24.65
C ASN A 806 -26.79 34.77 -24.96
N PRO A 807 -26.84 33.87 -23.96
CA PRO A 807 -27.39 32.51 -24.09
C PRO A 807 -28.80 32.46 -24.70
N GLU A 808 -29.60 33.54 -24.62
CA GLU A 808 -30.96 33.56 -25.16
C GLU A 808 -31.05 34.08 -26.61
N ALA A 809 -29.95 34.55 -27.20
CA ALA A 809 -29.94 35.11 -28.56
C ALA A 809 -29.77 34.03 -29.66
N TYR A 810 -30.71 34.00 -30.62
CA TYR A 810 -31.01 32.80 -31.42
C TYR A 810 -30.05 32.46 -32.58
N ARG A 811 -29.05 33.27 -32.95
CA ARG A 811 -28.23 33.00 -34.16
C ARG A 811 -26.81 33.56 -34.09
N GLU A 812 -25.86 32.75 -33.65
CA GLU A 812 -24.43 32.96 -33.90
C GLU A 812 -23.81 31.69 -34.50
N THR A 813 -23.05 31.83 -35.59
CA THR A 813 -22.37 30.72 -36.28
C THR A 813 -21.22 30.09 -35.47
N VAL A 814 -20.85 30.71 -34.35
CA VAL A 814 -19.70 30.34 -33.49
C VAL A 814 -20.16 29.86 -32.10
N ARG A 815 -21.46 29.55 -31.96
CA ARG A 815 -22.11 29.04 -30.74
C ARG A 815 -22.57 27.61 -30.95
N ASN A 816 -22.39 26.75 -29.95
CA ASN A 816 -23.12 25.48 -29.81
C ASN A 816 -23.66 25.35 -28.37
N ALA A 817 -24.20 24.18 -28.01
CA ALA A 817 -24.73 23.93 -26.67
C ALA A 817 -23.67 24.02 -25.56
N CYS A 818 -22.38 23.96 -25.89
CA CYS A 818 -21.27 23.95 -24.92
C CYS A 818 -20.79 25.36 -24.55
N GLY A 819 -21.07 26.37 -25.37
CA GLY A 819 -20.58 27.73 -25.18
C GLY A 819 -20.27 28.48 -26.47
N LYS A 820 -19.50 29.57 -26.34
CA LYS A 820 -19.04 30.42 -27.44
C LYS A 820 -17.52 30.37 -27.56
N ARG A 821 -17.05 30.29 -28.81
CA ARG A 821 -15.63 30.30 -29.15
C ARG A 821 -15.27 31.54 -29.98
N GLY A 822 -14.09 32.10 -29.75
CA GLY A 822 -13.50 33.19 -30.53
C GLY A 822 -12.18 32.75 -31.15
N GLY A 823 -12.24 32.03 -32.27
CA GLY A 823 -11.04 31.42 -32.89
C GLY A 823 -10.40 30.38 -31.96
N MET A 824 -9.08 30.20 -32.02
CA MET A 824 -8.38 29.21 -31.17
C MET A 824 -7.86 29.78 -29.84
N ILE A 825 -8.32 30.97 -29.44
CA ILE A 825 -7.71 31.73 -28.32
C ILE A 825 -8.69 32.18 -27.23
N ARG A 826 -9.99 32.04 -27.44
CA ARG A 826 -11.02 32.47 -26.48
C ARG A 826 -12.18 31.48 -26.44
N PHE A 827 -12.58 31.07 -25.25
CA PHE A 827 -13.73 30.22 -25.02
C PHE A 827 -14.50 30.66 -23.77
N GLU A 828 -15.81 30.77 -23.89
CA GLU A 828 -16.72 31.02 -22.77
C GLU A 828 -17.72 29.86 -22.71
N PRO A 829 -17.84 29.14 -21.59
CA PRO A 829 -18.78 28.03 -21.49
C PRO A 829 -20.22 28.53 -21.28
N GLU A 830 -21.20 27.75 -21.74
CA GLU A 830 -22.63 28.03 -21.51
C GLU A 830 -23.01 27.83 -20.04
N SER A 831 -22.43 26.80 -19.40
CA SER A 831 -22.63 26.42 -18.01
C SER A 831 -21.28 26.21 -17.29
N GLY A 832 -21.30 26.10 -15.96
CA GLY A 832 -20.13 25.65 -15.21
C GLY A 832 -19.03 26.69 -15.01
N LYS A 833 -19.30 27.99 -15.24
CA LYS A 833 -18.32 29.08 -15.07
C LYS A 833 -17.74 29.14 -13.65
N GLY A 834 -18.59 29.02 -12.63
CA GLY A 834 -18.17 29.05 -11.23
C GLY A 834 -17.33 27.85 -10.84
N GLU A 835 -17.78 26.65 -11.20
CA GLU A 835 -17.08 25.38 -11.01
C GLU A 835 -15.70 25.41 -11.69
N ALA A 836 -15.66 25.83 -12.96
CA ALA A 836 -14.42 25.96 -13.71
C ALA A 836 -13.48 26.99 -13.07
N ALA A 837 -14.00 28.14 -12.64
CA ALA A 837 -13.20 29.16 -11.96
C ALA A 837 -12.55 28.62 -10.69
N ARG A 838 -13.32 28.00 -9.79
CA ARG A 838 -12.80 27.44 -8.54
C ARG A 838 -11.85 26.28 -8.74
N ALA A 839 -12.05 25.45 -9.76
CA ALA A 839 -11.13 24.38 -10.13
C ALA A 839 -9.78 24.93 -10.63
N VAL A 840 -9.79 25.99 -11.46
CA VAL A 840 -8.54 26.65 -11.90
C VAL A 840 -7.85 27.35 -10.73
N LEU A 841 -8.58 28.12 -9.91
CA LEU A 841 -8.01 28.79 -8.73
C LEU A 841 -7.37 27.77 -7.77
N TYR A 842 -8.05 26.66 -7.51
CA TYR A 842 -7.49 25.52 -6.77
C TYR A 842 -6.19 25.01 -7.40
N PHE A 843 -6.19 24.79 -8.73
CA PHE A 843 -5.03 24.29 -9.43
C PHE A 843 -3.82 25.23 -9.31
N LEU A 844 -4.05 26.56 -9.37
CA LEU A 844 -3.00 27.57 -9.21
C LEU A 844 -2.34 27.49 -7.82
N VAL A 845 -3.12 27.32 -6.75
CA VAL A 845 -2.58 27.21 -5.39
C VAL A 845 -1.97 25.83 -5.15
N ARG A 846 -2.59 24.75 -5.63
CA ARG A 846 -2.10 23.38 -5.43
C ARG A 846 -0.83 23.09 -6.24
N TYR A 847 -0.74 23.65 -7.45
CA TYR A 847 0.31 23.36 -8.43
C TYR A 847 0.96 24.65 -8.98
N PRO A 848 1.56 25.49 -8.11
CA PRO A 848 2.17 26.75 -8.52
C PRO A 848 3.23 26.53 -9.58
N GLY A 849 3.17 27.32 -10.66
CA GLY A 849 4.15 27.31 -11.75
C GLY A 849 4.14 26.07 -12.65
N LYS A 850 3.11 25.21 -12.58
CA LYS A 850 3.01 24.00 -13.42
C LYS A 850 2.32 24.22 -14.77
N ILE A 851 1.61 25.33 -14.94
CA ILE A 851 0.97 25.69 -16.20
C ILE A 851 2.01 26.40 -17.10
N GLU A 852 2.40 25.77 -18.21
CA GLU A 852 3.24 26.41 -19.22
C GLU A 852 2.56 27.69 -19.74
N ARG A 853 3.28 28.80 -19.86
CA ARG A 853 2.75 30.09 -20.34
C ARG A 853 1.48 30.52 -19.59
N GLN A 854 1.44 30.32 -18.27
CA GLN A 854 0.31 30.64 -17.40
C GLN A 854 -0.29 32.03 -17.66
N ASN A 855 0.55 33.07 -17.73
CA ASN A 855 0.11 34.46 -17.94
C ASN A 855 -0.60 34.71 -19.29
N GLU A 856 -0.38 33.85 -20.29
CA GLU A 856 -1.10 33.93 -21.58
C GLU A 856 -2.41 33.13 -21.55
N ARG A 857 -2.52 32.14 -20.67
CA ARG A 857 -3.58 31.12 -20.67
C ARG A 857 -4.62 31.32 -19.57
N ILE A 858 -4.26 32.03 -18.51
CA ILE A 858 -5.06 32.22 -17.31
C ILE A 858 -5.29 33.71 -17.06
N ASP A 859 -6.56 34.12 -17.02
CA ASP A 859 -6.97 35.45 -16.56
C ASP A 859 -7.53 35.32 -15.13
N ILE A 860 -6.69 35.61 -14.13
CA ILE A 860 -7.07 35.51 -12.71
C ILE A 860 -8.23 36.45 -12.38
N LYS A 861 -8.27 37.64 -12.99
CA LYS A 861 -9.33 38.62 -12.72
C LYS A 861 -10.67 38.12 -13.24
N LEU A 862 -10.68 37.49 -14.41
CA LEU A 862 -11.86 36.81 -14.95
C LEU A 862 -12.35 35.71 -13.99
N LEU A 863 -11.45 34.81 -13.55
CA LEU A 863 -11.81 33.69 -12.69
C LEU A 863 -12.33 34.15 -11.34
N LEU A 864 -11.73 35.18 -10.73
CA LEU A 864 -12.25 35.80 -9.51
C LEU A 864 -13.60 36.48 -9.73
N GLY A 865 -13.84 37.04 -10.93
CA GLY A 865 -15.15 37.55 -11.35
C GLY A 865 -16.21 36.44 -11.36
N TRP A 866 -15.98 35.37 -12.12
CA TRP A 866 -16.88 34.22 -12.19
C TRP A 866 -17.09 33.54 -10.84
N HIS A 867 -16.06 33.42 -10.01
CA HIS A 867 -16.18 32.88 -8.65
C HIS A 867 -17.17 33.68 -7.78
N LYS A 868 -17.20 35.02 -7.91
CA LYS A 868 -18.12 35.89 -7.17
C LYS A 868 -19.53 35.87 -7.75
N GLU A 869 -19.63 35.87 -9.08
CA GLU A 869 -20.91 35.91 -9.80
C GLU A 869 -21.68 34.59 -9.68
N HIS A 870 -20.97 33.48 -9.51
CA HIS A 870 -21.53 32.14 -9.40
C HIS A 870 -21.25 31.53 -8.01
N PRO A 871 -22.17 31.70 -7.03
CA PRO A 871 -22.01 31.15 -5.69
C PRO A 871 -21.79 29.63 -5.67
N VAL A 872 -21.09 29.14 -4.65
CA VAL A 872 -20.83 27.70 -4.44
C VAL A 872 -22.16 26.94 -4.32
N SER A 873 -22.35 25.96 -5.20
CA SER A 873 -23.53 25.11 -5.22
C SER A 873 -23.45 23.95 -4.22
N LEU A 874 -24.59 23.31 -3.94
CA LEU A 874 -24.62 22.10 -3.09
C LEU A 874 -23.85 20.94 -3.73
N HIS A 875 -23.87 20.83 -5.06
CA HIS A 875 -23.06 19.87 -5.82
C HIS A 875 -21.57 20.05 -5.59
N GLU A 876 -21.07 21.29 -5.56
CA GLU A 876 -19.67 21.56 -5.31
C GLU A 876 -19.25 21.21 -3.89
N LYS A 877 -20.12 21.43 -2.89
CA LYS A 877 -19.88 21.00 -1.52
C LYS A 877 -19.84 19.48 -1.39
N HIS A 878 -20.79 18.78 -2.03
CA HIS A 878 -20.79 17.33 -2.13
C HIS A 878 -19.49 16.81 -2.75
N ARG A 879 -19.08 17.37 -3.90
CA ARG A 879 -17.83 17.05 -4.58
C ARG A 879 -16.64 17.22 -3.65
N ASN A 880 -16.52 18.39 -3.02
CA ASN A 880 -15.37 18.71 -2.21
C ASN A 880 -15.24 17.77 -1.00
N GLN A 881 -16.36 17.44 -0.35
CA GLN A 881 -16.40 16.48 0.74
C GLN A 881 -16.06 15.05 0.30
N LEU A 882 -16.60 14.59 -0.83
CA LEU A 882 -16.31 13.23 -1.31
C LEU A 882 -14.86 13.11 -1.82
N ILE A 883 -14.34 14.14 -2.49
CA ILE A 883 -12.93 14.19 -2.90
C ILE A 883 -12.02 14.22 -1.67
N PHE A 884 -12.38 14.95 -0.61
CA PHE A 884 -11.65 14.92 0.66
C PHE A 884 -11.56 13.50 1.24
N GLU A 885 -12.67 12.75 1.24
CA GLU A 885 -12.69 11.36 1.72
C GLU A 885 -11.89 10.40 0.83
N LEU A 886 -11.75 10.70 -0.46
CA LEU A 886 -11.05 9.85 -1.42
C LEU A 886 -9.55 10.18 -1.54
N GLN A 887 -9.19 11.46 -1.65
CA GLN A 887 -7.83 11.97 -1.90
C GLN A 887 -7.18 12.62 -0.68
N GLY A 888 -7.96 13.05 0.31
CA GLY A 888 -7.48 13.71 1.54
C GLY A 888 -7.31 15.23 1.45
N ASN A 889 -7.36 15.83 0.26
CA ASN A 889 -7.23 17.27 0.05
C ASN A 889 -8.57 17.96 -0.27
N ARG A 890 -8.68 19.25 0.07
CA ARG A 890 -9.89 20.07 -0.13
C ARG A 890 -9.63 21.29 -1.00
N ASN A 891 -10.65 21.73 -1.74
CA ASN A 891 -10.64 22.98 -2.48
C ASN A 891 -11.09 24.15 -1.57
N PRO A 892 -10.17 25.06 -1.18
CA PRO A 892 -10.50 26.15 -0.26
C PRO A 892 -11.49 27.16 -0.84
N PHE A 893 -11.60 27.25 -2.17
CA PHE A 893 -12.52 28.18 -2.82
C PHE A 893 -13.97 27.69 -2.79
N ILE A 894 -14.20 26.42 -2.44
CA ILE A 894 -15.53 25.86 -2.17
C ILE A 894 -15.88 26.01 -0.69
N ASP A 895 -14.94 25.70 0.21
CA ASP A 895 -15.16 25.72 1.66
C ASP A 895 -15.20 27.14 2.25
N LEU A 896 -14.33 28.02 1.75
CA LEU A 896 -14.08 29.36 2.27
C LEU A 896 -14.07 30.37 1.10
N PRO A 897 -15.17 30.53 0.35
CA PRO A 897 -15.20 31.32 -0.89
C PRO A 897 -14.76 32.78 -0.70
N GLU A 898 -14.89 33.34 0.51
CA GLU A 898 -14.50 34.70 0.87
C GLU A 898 -12.98 34.96 0.87
N ILE A 899 -12.15 33.92 0.89
CA ILE A 899 -10.69 34.10 0.93
C ILE A 899 -10.09 34.33 -0.46
N ALA A 900 -10.85 34.09 -1.53
CA ALA A 900 -10.36 34.15 -2.91
C ALA A 900 -9.73 35.50 -3.27
N ASP A 901 -10.33 36.60 -2.82
CA ASP A 901 -9.84 37.97 -3.07
C ASP A 901 -8.61 38.35 -2.26
N GLN A 902 -8.29 37.56 -1.23
CA GLN A 902 -7.19 37.83 -0.30
C GLN A 902 -5.91 37.12 -0.73
N ILE A 903 -6.01 36.15 -1.66
CA ILE A 903 -4.88 35.33 -2.11
C ILE A 903 -4.14 36.01 -3.26
N GLU A 904 -2.82 36.04 -3.17
CA GLU A 904 -1.92 36.50 -4.24
C GLU A 904 -1.49 35.28 -5.07
N PHE A 905 -2.11 35.10 -6.25
CA PHE A 905 -1.97 33.95 -7.15
C PHE A 905 -0.75 34.00 -8.08
#